data_AF-A0A814LJF4-F1
#
_entry.id   AF-A0A814LJF4-F1
#
_cell.length_a   1.000
_cell.length_b   1.000
_cell.length_c   1.000
_cell.angle_alpha   90.00
_cell.angle_beta   90.00
_cell.angle_gamma   90.00
#
_symmetry.space_group_name_H-M   'P 1'
#
loop_
_entity.id
_entity.type
_entity.pdbx_description
1 polymer ?
#
loop_
_entity_poly.entity_id
_entity_poly.type
_entity_poly.pdbx_seq_one_letter_code
_entity_poly.pdbx_strand_id
1 'polypeptide(L)'
;MDIYRVYTKKRSEFGRPLYFTDRPTEIIADIRPNIRLSRNYNVSKSVQCGVQNVQKFAEHWVNTIPFETEHQGINHVKGGWPKDIDPINVDQTARFLKRIEKDENYISTILSLGKVNTIPFETEHQGINHVKGGWPKDIDPINVDQTARFLKRIEKDENYISTILSLGKLVEHTIKQINTIDIYEDYFTNVESNVVEEMPYVRTLNTFRDPQNPQRTANHISWCGNGGEKLAVAYCNLEFQSNTKDLSNDSYIWDIEYSSEPDYILKPISSLVCIEFNTKDKNQLIAGCYNGQVCIFDTRKGGVPVEQSLIENSHRDPVYKTIWLHTKLETEFFSASTDGKIFWWDTRRLSEPVETLILDIDKKGRIENSYGAMSLDYEPTMPMKFMVGTEQGSIVACNRKGQTNADKIGHVYAGHAGPVYALQRHPHCLKNFLSIGDWTVRIWSEEVRDDCIMLTRPSMYALTDGQWSPTRSSIFFTTKMNGTLDVWDILFKQNEPTVSVKVTNEPIHCLRVQEPHGRLIACGSQNGTVILLELSNNLYVQRKNEKSLMFDRETRRTKILEARSRMRRDVQEKSTNTEVITGKITDEYILKERELVEKAEEDFWRIINEEKNKVFNAAESDQLYNPLKDTDRHKSGNYLAITEIYNPLVDQWNITGSMGSTGYLTECEIYDPSTGQWHTAASMAIPRKWHTATLLKSGQVIITGGTTTQSDVLVNSTEIYDPLTDKWSHSASMTTAHSEHTAILLSSGKVLVFGSGISSEIYDPLTDQWNPVASMKPPARYYSIAAQLKSGKVLVTGGVRSAIYQANCDIYNPSTDQWDTIASMTAPRAAHTLILLNSGKVLVTGGETNDQVLASCETYDPSTGKWTNVPSMIQERSSHTTTLLKSGKVLATAGEGLTHALNSSEIYDPSTGKWNSSARLSLSRASHTATLLNSGKVLVAGGQ
;
A
#
# COMPACT_ATOMS: atom_id res chain seq x y z
N MET A 1 -15.60 -7.79 -51.88
CA MET A 1 -15.57 -8.92 -50.93
C MET A 1 -15.48 -8.30 -49.56
N ASP A 2 -16.62 -8.09 -48.92
CA ASP A 2 -16.67 -7.45 -47.62
C ASP A 2 -16.25 -8.45 -46.56
N ILE A 3 -15.10 -8.20 -45.95
CA ILE A 3 -14.57 -9.02 -44.87
C ILE A 3 -15.20 -8.50 -43.58
N TYR A 4 -16.23 -9.19 -43.11
CA TYR A 4 -16.77 -8.97 -41.76
C TYR A 4 -15.75 -9.47 -40.73
N ARG A 5 -15.27 -8.58 -39.85
CA ARG A 5 -14.53 -8.98 -38.65
C ARG A 5 -15.52 -9.20 -37.52
N VAL A 6 -15.74 -10.46 -37.18
CA VAL A 6 -16.47 -10.86 -35.97
C VAL A 6 -15.47 -10.93 -34.82
N TYR A 7 -15.66 -10.11 -33.79
CA TYR A 7 -14.89 -10.19 -32.55
C TYR A 7 -15.62 -11.12 -31.58
N THR A 8 -15.21 -12.38 -31.53
CA THR A 8 -15.70 -13.32 -30.51
C THR A 8 -14.77 -13.32 -29.31
N LYS A 9 -15.29 -12.83 -28.17
CA LYS A 9 -14.59 -12.89 -26.88
C LYS A 9 -14.95 -14.21 -26.17
N LYS A 10 -13.96 -14.88 -25.56
CA LYS A 10 -14.26 -16.03 -24.70
C LYS A 10 -14.92 -15.55 -23.40
N ARG A 11 -15.92 -16.29 -22.91
CA ARG A 11 -16.67 -15.95 -21.67
C ARG A 11 -15.76 -15.75 -20.45
N SER A 12 -14.59 -16.39 -20.43
CA SER A 12 -13.55 -16.26 -19.39
C SER A 12 -12.83 -14.91 -19.35
N GLU A 13 -13.05 -14.03 -20.35
CA GLU A 13 -12.34 -12.75 -20.51
C GLU A 13 -13.26 -11.53 -20.33
N PHE A 14 -14.51 -11.75 -19.94
CA PHE A 14 -15.40 -10.67 -19.50
C PHE A 14 -14.98 -10.21 -18.10
N GLY A 15 -14.75 -8.89 -17.94
CA GLY A 15 -14.34 -8.27 -16.66
C GLY A 15 -12.84 -8.03 -16.44
N ARG A 16 -11.96 -8.30 -17.43
CA ARG A 16 -10.54 -7.91 -17.35
C ARG A 16 -10.24 -6.65 -18.19
N PRO A 17 -9.39 -5.72 -17.71
CA PRO A 17 -8.97 -4.56 -18.50
C PRO A 17 -8.18 -5.00 -19.74
N LEU A 18 -8.45 -4.36 -20.88
CA LEU A 18 -7.70 -4.56 -22.13
C LEU A 18 -6.34 -3.88 -21.99
N TYR A 19 -5.26 -4.67 -22.03
CA TYR A 19 -3.90 -4.15 -22.11
C TYR A 19 -3.58 -3.79 -23.55
N PHE A 20 -3.51 -2.50 -23.85
CA PHE A 20 -2.88 -2.03 -25.07
C PHE A 20 -1.37 -2.11 -24.89
N THR A 21 -0.71 -2.81 -25.79
CA THR A 21 0.76 -2.83 -25.91
C THR A 21 1.10 -2.26 -27.27
N ASP A 22 2.02 -1.31 -27.32
CA ASP A 22 2.53 -0.79 -28.58
C ASP A 22 3.27 -1.92 -29.31
N ARG A 23 2.61 -2.48 -30.32
CA ARG A 23 3.25 -3.40 -31.26
C ARG A 23 3.87 -2.58 -32.40
N PRO A 24 5.09 -2.91 -32.84
CA PRO A 24 5.63 -2.32 -34.06
C PRO A 24 4.71 -2.62 -35.25
N THR A 25 4.59 -1.68 -36.18
CA THR A 25 3.77 -1.80 -37.39
C THR A 25 4.22 -2.98 -38.24
N GLU A 26 3.42 -4.06 -38.26
CA GLU A 26 3.56 -5.16 -39.21
C GLU A 26 2.68 -4.88 -40.44
N ILE A 27 3.28 -4.97 -41.64
CA ILE A 27 2.54 -4.91 -42.90
C ILE A 27 1.82 -6.26 -43.07
N ILE A 28 0.53 -6.30 -42.74
CA ILE A 28 -0.26 -7.55 -42.74
C ILE A 28 -0.57 -8.02 -44.17
N ALA A 29 -0.62 -7.10 -45.15
CA ALA A 29 -0.75 -7.43 -46.56
C ALA A 29 -0.24 -6.29 -47.46
N ASP A 30 0.58 -6.65 -48.45
CA ASP A 30 0.98 -5.79 -49.58
C ASP A 30 0.20 -6.23 -50.83
N ILE A 31 -0.81 -5.45 -51.24
CA ILE A 31 -1.62 -5.75 -52.43
C ILE A 31 -0.99 -5.02 -53.61
N ARG A 32 -0.21 -5.75 -54.42
CA ARG A 32 0.36 -5.19 -55.64
C ARG A 32 -0.72 -4.96 -56.69
N PRO A 33 -0.72 -3.81 -57.38
CA PRO A 33 -1.71 -3.51 -58.41
C PRO A 33 -1.62 -4.51 -59.57
N ASN A 34 -2.77 -4.99 -60.02
CA ASN A 34 -2.85 -5.94 -61.12
C ASN A 34 -2.51 -5.23 -62.45
N ILE A 35 -1.39 -5.61 -63.06
CA ILE A 35 -0.82 -5.01 -64.29
C ILE A 35 -1.80 -5.05 -65.48
N ARG A 36 -2.78 -5.94 -65.48
CA ARG A 36 -3.80 -5.99 -66.55
C ARG A 36 -4.84 -4.88 -66.44
N LEU A 37 -5.14 -4.41 -65.22
CA LEU A 37 -6.12 -3.35 -64.97
C LEU A 37 -5.50 -1.95 -65.08
N SER A 38 -4.17 -1.82 -64.99
CA SER A 38 -3.48 -0.52 -65.14
C SER A 38 -3.57 0.08 -66.54
N ARG A 39 -3.96 -0.72 -67.55
CA ARG A 39 -4.22 -0.23 -68.92
C ARG A 39 -5.54 0.52 -69.06
N ASN A 40 -6.45 0.41 -68.09
CA ASN A 40 -7.79 0.99 -68.14
C ASN A 40 -7.91 2.32 -67.37
N TYR A 41 -6.83 2.84 -66.78
CA TYR A 41 -6.83 4.05 -65.96
C TYR A 41 -5.64 4.95 -66.30
N ASN A 42 -5.86 6.27 -66.34
CA ASN A 42 -4.77 7.23 -66.54
C ASN A 42 -4.01 7.47 -65.23
N VAL A 43 -2.67 7.48 -65.32
CA VAL A 43 -1.79 7.79 -64.19
C VAL A 43 -1.90 9.27 -63.87
N SER A 44 -2.58 9.61 -62.77
CA SER A 44 -2.51 10.96 -62.21
C SER A 44 -1.15 11.16 -61.55
N LYS A 45 -0.43 12.21 -61.95
CA LYS A 45 0.82 12.59 -61.29
C LYS A 45 0.50 13.27 -59.95
N SER A 46 0.96 12.62 -58.88
CA SER A 46 1.02 13.10 -57.50
C SER A 46 -0.28 13.68 -56.93
N VAL A 47 -1.03 12.85 -56.18
CA VAL A 47 -1.91 13.37 -55.14
C VAL A 47 -1.10 13.38 -53.86
N GLN A 48 -0.64 14.56 -53.42
CA GLN A 48 -0.21 14.72 -52.04
C GLN A 48 -1.47 14.77 -51.15
N CYS A 49 -1.71 13.67 -50.44
CA CYS A 49 -2.64 13.63 -49.33
C CYS A 49 -1.83 13.74 -48.04
N GLY A 50 -2.09 14.76 -47.22
CA GLY A 50 -1.49 14.89 -45.90
C GLY A 50 -2.09 13.84 -44.96
N VAL A 51 -1.26 12.93 -44.46
CA VAL A 51 -1.68 11.97 -43.44
C VAL A 51 -1.47 12.62 -42.07
N GLN A 52 -2.46 13.40 -41.63
CA GLN A 52 -2.52 13.86 -40.25
C GLN A 52 -3.65 13.12 -39.54
N ASN A 53 -3.29 12.09 -38.77
CA ASN A 53 -4.20 11.39 -37.88
C ASN A 53 -4.18 12.04 -36.48
N VAL A 54 -4.51 13.34 -36.44
CA VAL A 54 -4.81 14.05 -35.19
C VAL A 54 -6.12 14.78 -35.42
N GLN A 55 -7.08 14.54 -34.54
CA GLN A 55 -8.41 15.14 -34.60
C GLN A 55 -8.27 16.66 -34.40
N LYS A 56 -8.56 17.45 -35.44
CA LYS A 56 -8.69 18.91 -35.30
C LYS A 56 -9.95 19.19 -34.48
N PHE A 57 -9.80 19.78 -33.30
CA PHE A 57 -10.91 20.36 -32.58
C PHE A 57 -11.40 21.61 -33.34
N ALA A 58 -12.70 21.67 -33.62
CA ALA A 58 -13.34 22.84 -34.22
C ALA A 58 -13.85 23.77 -33.10
N GLU A 59 -13.58 25.07 -33.23
CA GLU A 59 -14.29 26.13 -32.50
C GLU A 59 -15.80 25.97 -32.70
N HIS A 60 -16.56 26.23 -31.63
CA HIS A 60 -18.02 26.12 -31.63
C HIS A 60 -18.64 27.50 -31.82
N TRP A 61 -19.49 27.66 -32.83
CA TRP A 61 -20.46 28.75 -32.89
C TRP A 61 -21.85 28.12 -32.88
N VAL A 62 -22.67 28.52 -31.90
CA VAL A 62 -24.05 28.06 -31.74
C VAL A 62 -24.94 28.93 -32.61
N ASN A 63 -25.47 28.35 -33.68
CA ASN A 63 -26.67 28.85 -34.35
C ASN A 63 -27.80 27.89 -34.01
N THR A 64 -28.77 28.35 -33.22
CA THR A 64 -30.02 27.64 -33.05
C THR A 64 -30.90 27.87 -34.28
N ILE A 65 -31.30 26.79 -34.92
CA ILE A 65 -32.31 26.80 -35.99
C ILE A 65 -33.67 27.01 -35.31
N PRO A 66 -34.56 27.88 -35.82
CA PRO A 66 -35.89 28.06 -35.24
C PRO A 66 -36.65 26.73 -35.26
N PHE A 67 -37.17 26.37 -34.09
CA PHE A 67 -37.99 25.19 -33.87
C PHE A 67 -39.41 25.47 -34.38
N GLU A 68 -39.80 24.83 -35.49
CA GLU A 68 -41.18 24.84 -35.96
C GLU A 68 -41.97 23.77 -35.21
N THR A 69 -42.88 24.20 -34.35
CA THR A 69 -43.90 23.34 -33.75
C THR A 69 -45.11 23.26 -34.66
N GLU A 70 -45.45 22.06 -35.14
CA GLU A 70 -46.80 21.79 -35.64
C GLU A 70 -47.67 21.21 -34.52
N HIS A 71 -48.78 21.88 -34.21
CA HIS A 71 -49.82 21.33 -33.35
C HIS A 71 -50.79 20.50 -34.18
N GLN A 72 -50.83 19.19 -33.94
CA GLN A 72 -51.88 18.33 -34.46
C GLN A 72 -52.73 17.79 -33.31
N GLY A 73 -54.03 18.06 -33.36
CA GLY A 73 -55.02 17.56 -32.42
C GLY A 73 -55.60 16.22 -32.88
N ILE A 74 -55.78 15.29 -31.94
CA ILE A 74 -56.55 14.07 -32.17
C ILE A 74 -58.03 14.44 -32.20
N ASN A 75 -58.69 14.22 -33.33
CA ASN A 75 -60.13 14.43 -33.45
C ASN A 75 -60.88 13.18 -32.94
N HIS A 76 -61.18 13.15 -31.63
CA HIS A 76 -61.90 12.06 -30.99
C HIS A 76 -63.41 12.23 -31.22
N VAL A 77 -63.99 11.57 -32.21
CA VAL A 77 -65.43 11.76 -32.55
C VAL A 77 -66.38 11.16 -31.51
N LYS A 78 -65.90 10.38 -30.53
CA LYS A 78 -66.74 9.85 -29.43
C LYS A 78 -65.97 9.77 -28.12
N GLY A 79 -65.94 10.87 -27.37
CA GLY A 79 -65.75 10.88 -25.92
C GLY A 79 -67.09 11.23 -25.27
N GLY A 80 -67.56 10.43 -24.31
CA GLY A 80 -68.86 10.62 -23.67
C GLY A 80 -68.86 11.81 -22.71
N TRP A 81 -69.87 12.66 -22.80
CA TRP A 81 -70.11 13.73 -21.83
C TRP A 81 -70.59 13.13 -20.50
N PRO A 82 -70.23 13.73 -19.34
CA PRO A 82 -70.86 13.39 -18.07
C PRO A 82 -72.38 13.52 -18.18
N LYS A 83 -73.14 12.61 -17.53
CA LYS A 83 -74.61 12.48 -17.68
C LYS A 83 -75.41 13.78 -17.52
N ASP A 84 -74.87 14.74 -16.76
CA ASP A 84 -75.59 15.96 -16.35
C ASP A 84 -75.36 17.16 -17.29
N ILE A 85 -74.61 16.98 -18.39
CA ILE A 85 -74.30 18.04 -19.36
C ILE A 85 -74.86 17.64 -20.72
N ASP A 86 -75.82 18.43 -21.21
CA ASP A 86 -76.41 18.21 -22.53
C ASP A 86 -75.41 18.62 -23.64
N PRO A 87 -74.97 17.69 -24.50
CA PRO A 87 -74.03 17.96 -25.59
C PRO A 87 -74.54 18.93 -26.64
N ILE A 88 -75.85 19.16 -26.72
CA ILE A 88 -76.47 20.02 -27.75
C ILE A 88 -76.40 21.50 -27.33
N ASN A 89 -76.30 21.79 -26.03
CA ASN A 89 -76.23 23.16 -25.52
C ASN A 89 -74.78 23.68 -25.45
N VAL A 90 -74.42 24.52 -26.42
CA VAL A 90 -73.07 25.09 -26.58
C VAL A 90 -72.63 25.92 -25.36
N ASP A 91 -73.56 26.58 -24.67
CA ASP A 91 -73.24 27.42 -23.50
C ASP A 91 -72.89 26.59 -22.26
N GLN A 92 -73.57 25.46 -22.06
CA GLN A 92 -73.27 24.57 -20.93
C GLN A 92 -71.94 23.85 -21.11
N THR A 93 -71.67 23.36 -22.33
CA THR A 93 -70.41 22.69 -22.68
C THR A 93 -69.22 23.67 -22.58
N ALA A 94 -69.36 24.91 -23.05
CA ALA A 94 -68.30 25.92 -22.93
C ALA A 94 -67.99 26.31 -21.47
N ARG A 95 -69.01 26.37 -20.59
CA ARG A 95 -68.81 26.65 -19.15
C ARG A 95 -68.12 25.48 -18.44
N PHE A 96 -68.45 24.24 -18.81
CA PHE A 96 -67.81 23.05 -18.23
C PHE A 96 -66.34 22.95 -18.62
N LEU A 97 -66.00 23.18 -19.89
CA LEU A 97 -64.62 23.18 -20.38
C LEU A 97 -63.77 24.24 -19.65
N LYS A 98 -64.29 25.47 -19.55
CA LYS A 98 -63.64 26.55 -18.78
C LYS A 98 -63.47 26.23 -17.29
N ARG A 99 -64.30 25.34 -16.73
CA ARG A 99 -64.18 24.89 -15.34
C ARG A 99 -63.07 23.86 -15.18
N ILE A 100 -62.94 22.90 -16.12
CA ILE A 100 -61.86 21.90 -16.09
C ILE A 100 -60.50 22.52 -16.38
N GLU A 101 -60.40 23.47 -17.31
CA GLU A 101 -59.13 24.16 -17.60
C GLU A 101 -58.59 24.96 -16.40
N LYS A 102 -59.46 25.31 -15.44
CA LYS A 102 -59.09 25.98 -14.18
C LYS A 102 -58.91 25.01 -13.01
N ASP A 103 -59.15 23.72 -13.21
CA ASP A 103 -59.00 22.72 -12.16
C ASP A 103 -57.50 22.49 -11.90
N GLU A 104 -57.08 22.70 -10.64
CA GLU A 104 -55.68 22.59 -10.24
C GLU A 104 -55.10 21.19 -10.50
N ASN A 105 -55.94 20.15 -10.45
CA ASN A 105 -55.52 18.79 -10.77
C ASN A 105 -55.27 18.57 -12.27
N TYR A 106 -56.02 19.24 -13.13
CA TYR A 106 -55.78 19.20 -14.57
C TYR A 106 -54.47 19.93 -14.92
N ILE A 107 -54.26 21.11 -14.33
CA ILE A 107 -53.05 21.91 -14.52
C ILE A 107 -51.81 21.18 -13.97
N SER A 108 -51.90 20.55 -12.79
CA SER A 108 -50.78 19.81 -12.20
C SER A 108 -50.38 18.57 -13.01
N THR A 109 -51.36 17.89 -13.61
CA THR A 109 -51.11 16.72 -14.48
C THR A 109 -50.46 17.13 -15.81
N ILE A 110 -50.85 18.27 -16.39
CA ILE A 110 -50.19 18.79 -17.60
C ILE A 110 -48.77 19.29 -17.30
N LEU A 111 -48.57 19.96 -16.17
CA LEU A 111 -47.24 20.45 -15.77
C LEU A 111 -46.28 19.31 -15.40
N SER A 112 -46.78 18.19 -14.86
CA SER A 112 -45.96 17.01 -14.55
C SER A 112 -45.53 16.24 -15.80
N LEU A 113 -46.32 16.27 -16.87
CA LEU A 113 -45.95 15.75 -18.19
C LEU A 113 -44.90 16.64 -18.92
N GLY A 114 -44.70 17.88 -18.48
CA GLY A 114 -43.80 18.87 -19.09
C GLY A 114 -42.35 18.86 -18.61
N LYS A 115 -41.95 17.94 -17.72
CA LYS A 115 -40.55 17.82 -17.26
C LYS A 115 -40.05 16.37 -17.36
N VAL A 116 -39.58 15.99 -18.54
CA VAL A 116 -38.70 14.83 -18.72
C VAL A 116 -37.57 15.20 -19.68
N ASN A 117 -36.36 15.27 -19.14
CA ASN A 117 -35.11 15.26 -19.91
C ASN A 117 -34.80 13.80 -20.26
N THR A 118 -34.78 13.41 -21.54
CA THR A 118 -33.96 12.30 -22.04
C THR A 118 -33.86 12.34 -23.57
N ILE A 119 -32.60 12.37 -24.04
CA ILE A 119 -31.95 11.69 -25.19
C ILE A 119 -32.86 11.20 -26.35
N PRO A 120 -32.51 11.49 -27.62
CA PRO A 120 -33.36 11.21 -28.79
C PRO A 120 -33.64 9.72 -28.97
N PHE A 121 -34.93 9.39 -28.99
CA PHE A 121 -35.45 8.10 -29.42
C PHE A 121 -36.23 8.32 -30.71
N GLU A 122 -35.71 7.82 -31.83
CA GLU A 122 -36.48 7.75 -33.08
C GLU A 122 -37.61 6.74 -32.89
N THR A 123 -38.85 7.24 -32.84
CA THR A 123 -40.03 6.38 -33.01
C THR A 123 -40.60 6.60 -34.39
N GLU A 124 -40.58 5.55 -35.21
CA GLU A 124 -41.48 5.50 -36.36
C GLU A 124 -42.89 5.22 -35.86
N HIS A 125 -43.74 6.23 -35.95
CA HIS A 125 -45.15 6.15 -35.62
C HIS A 125 -45.91 5.48 -36.78
N GLN A 126 -46.10 4.16 -36.73
CA GLN A 126 -47.07 3.51 -37.62
C GLN A 126 -48.48 3.66 -37.02
N GLY A 127 -49.22 4.65 -37.52
CA GLY A 127 -50.65 4.77 -37.24
C GLY A 127 -51.42 3.67 -37.97
N ILE A 128 -52.03 2.73 -37.22
CA ILE A 128 -53.04 1.85 -37.80
C ILE A 128 -54.33 2.66 -37.94
N ASN A 129 -54.62 3.10 -39.17
CA ASN A 129 -55.93 3.60 -39.56
C ASN A 129 -56.94 2.44 -39.51
N HIS A 130 -57.46 2.13 -38.34
CA HIS A 130 -58.58 1.20 -38.21
C HIS A 130 -59.89 1.98 -38.40
N VAL A 131 -60.25 2.25 -39.66
CA VAL A 131 -61.66 2.51 -39.98
C VAL A 131 -62.37 1.21 -39.64
N LYS A 132 -63.27 1.21 -38.63
CA LYS A 132 -64.07 0.03 -38.30
C LYS A 132 -64.57 -0.57 -39.61
N GLY A 133 -64.23 -1.85 -39.85
CA GLY A 133 -64.64 -2.58 -41.04
C GLY A 133 -66.11 -2.29 -41.28
N GLY A 134 -66.40 -1.69 -42.43
CA GLY A 134 -67.74 -1.19 -42.73
C GLY A 134 -68.76 -2.30 -42.53
N TRP A 135 -69.94 -1.93 -42.04
CA TRP A 135 -71.05 -2.86 -42.04
C TRP A 135 -71.34 -3.29 -43.49
N PRO A 136 -71.64 -4.58 -43.73
CA PRO A 136 -72.14 -5.00 -45.03
C PRO A 136 -73.32 -4.10 -45.44
N LYS A 137 -73.44 -3.78 -46.73
CA LYS A 137 -74.42 -2.81 -47.26
C LYS A 137 -75.87 -3.05 -46.80
N ASP A 138 -76.19 -4.28 -46.42
CA ASP A 138 -77.53 -4.72 -46.06
C ASP A 138 -77.86 -4.58 -44.56
N ILE A 139 -76.93 -4.05 -43.75
CA ILE A 139 -77.10 -3.90 -42.30
C ILE A 139 -76.99 -2.44 -41.91
N ASP A 140 -78.05 -1.91 -41.31
CA ASP A 140 -78.06 -0.54 -40.80
C ASP A 140 -77.28 -0.45 -39.47
N PRO A 141 -76.18 0.32 -39.41
CA PRO A 141 -75.37 0.49 -38.20
C PRO A 141 -76.12 1.13 -37.02
N ILE A 142 -77.24 1.82 -37.29
CA ILE A 142 -78.01 2.55 -36.28
C ILE A 142 -78.97 1.59 -35.54
N ASN A 143 -79.35 0.48 -36.17
CA ASN A 143 -80.25 -0.51 -35.59
C ASN A 143 -79.48 -1.54 -34.74
N VAL A 144 -79.57 -1.40 -33.41
CA VAL A 144 -78.86 -2.25 -32.43
C VAL A 144 -79.25 -3.72 -32.54
N ASP A 145 -80.50 -4.03 -32.89
CA ASP A 145 -80.96 -5.42 -33.00
C ASP A 145 -80.40 -6.11 -34.24
N GLN A 146 -80.29 -5.39 -35.36
CA GLN A 146 -79.72 -5.95 -36.59
C GLN A 146 -78.21 -6.18 -36.46
N THR A 147 -77.50 -5.21 -35.89
CA THR A 147 -76.05 -5.32 -35.64
C THR A 147 -75.72 -6.43 -34.64
N ALA A 148 -76.50 -6.58 -33.56
CA ALA A 148 -76.34 -7.67 -32.59
C ALA A 148 -76.64 -9.05 -33.20
N ARG A 149 -77.66 -9.17 -34.07
CA ARG A 149 -77.94 -10.41 -34.81
C ARG A 149 -76.82 -10.76 -35.80
N PHE A 150 -76.25 -9.75 -36.47
CA PHE A 150 -75.10 -9.96 -37.36
C PHE A 150 -73.86 -10.41 -36.61
N LEU A 151 -73.52 -9.76 -35.49
CA LEU A 151 -72.39 -10.17 -34.65
C LEU A 151 -72.58 -11.59 -34.12
N LYS A 152 -73.77 -11.92 -33.60
CA LYS A 152 -74.10 -13.30 -33.20
C LYS A 152 -74.01 -14.31 -34.35
N ARG A 153 -74.21 -13.88 -35.60
CA ARG A 153 -74.04 -14.73 -36.78
C ARG A 153 -72.56 -14.94 -37.11
N ILE A 154 -71.74 -13.89 -37.04
CA ILE A 154 -70.29 -13.97 -37.28
C ILE A 154 -69.57 -14.71 -36.14
N GLU A 155 -69.97 -14.50 -34.88
CA GLU A 155 -69.43 -15.24 -33.73
C GLU A 155 -69.67 -16.75 -33.82
N LYS A 156 -70.71 -17.16 -34.56
CA LYS A 156 -71.03 -18.56 -34.85
C LYS A 156 -70.42 -19.06 -36.15
N ASP A 157 -69.79 -18.19 -36.94
CA ASP A 157 -69.14 -18.59 -38.19
C ASP A 157 -67.88 -19.39 -37.86
N GLU A 158 -67.82 -20.62 -38.38
CA GLU A 158 -66.70 -21.54 -38.15
C GLU A 158 -65.37 -20.96 -38.67
N ASN A 159 -65.41 -20.15 -39.73
CA ASN A 159 -64.22 -19.48 -40.26
C ASN A 159 -63.72 -18.37 -39.32
N TYR A 160 -64.63 -17.66 -38.65
CA TYR A 160 -64.26 -16.65 -37.66
C TYR A 160 -63.69 -17.29 -36.40
N ILE A 161 -64.33 -18.35 -35.89
CA ILE A 161 -63.85 -19.08 -34.71
C ILE A 161 -62.47 -19.69 -34.99
N SER A 162 -62.28 -20.34 -36.15
CA SER A 162 -61.00 -20.96 -36.50
C SER A 162 -59.87 -19.96 -36.67
N THR A 163 -60.12 -18.79 -37.27
CA THR A 163 -59.12 -17.72 -37.40
C THR A 163 -58.76 -17.09 -36.05
N ILE A 164 -59.74 -16.83 -35.18
CA ILE A 164 -59.50 -16.33 -33.82
C ILE A 164 -58.72 -17.33 -32.98
N LEU A 165 -59.07 -18.62 -33.03
CA LEU A 165 -58.31 -19.66 -32.32
C LEU A 165 -56.88 -19.79 -32.86
N SER A 166 -56.68 -19.64 -34.18
CA SER A 166 -55.35 -19.66 -34.77
C SER A 166 -54.51 -18.45 -34.36
N LEU A 167 -55.09 -17.25 -34.37
CA LEU A 167 -54.42 -16.04 -33.92
C LEU A 167 -54.15 -16.07 -32.41
N GLY A 168 -55.09 -16.62 -31.63
CA GLY A 168 -54.93 -16.82 -30.20
C GLY A 168 -53.71 -17.66 -29.86
N LYS A 169 -53.47 -18.76 -30.60
CA LYS A 169 -52.25 -19.58 -30.43
C LYS A 169 -50.97 -18.82 -30.75
N LEU A 170 -50.98 -17.98 -31.80
CA LEU A 170 -49.83 -17.16 -32.18
C LEU A 170 -49.53 -16.10 -31.11
N VAL A 171 -50.57 -15.41 -30.63
CA VAL A 171 -50.45 -14.39 -29.59
C VAL A 171 -50.01 -15.02 -28.26
N GLU A 172 -50.58 -16.16 -27.87
CA GLU A 172 -50.18 -16.90 -26.68
C GLU A 172 -48.70 -17.31 -26.74
N HIS A 173 -48.21 -17.74 -27.91
CA HIS A 173 -46.79 -18.03 -28.10
C HIS A 173 -45.92 -16.77 -27.90
N THR A 174 -46.29 -15.64 -28.50
CA THR A 174 -45.52 -14.39 -28.34
C THR A 174 -45.53 -13.88 -26.90
N ILE A 175 -46.63 -14.02 -26.16
CA ILE A 175 -46.70 -13.65 -24.75
C ILE A 175 -45.78 -14.55 -23.91
N LYS A 176 -45.78 -15.86 -24.17
CA LYS A 176 -44.85 -16.80 -23.50
C LYS A 176 -43.38 -16.49 -23.83
N GLN A 177 -43.09 -16.02 -25.04
CA GLN A 177 -41.74 -15.58 -25.42
C GLN A 177 -41.32 -14.29 -24.71
N ILE A 178 -42.21 -13.30 -24.58
CA ILE A 178 -41.91 -12.06 -23.85
C ILE A 178 -41.66 -12.35 -22.36
N ASN A 179 -42.44 -13.26 -21.77
CA ASN A 179 -42.31 -13.62 -20.36
C ASN A 179 -41.17 -14.60 -20.03
N THR A 180 -40.49 -15.18 -21.03
CA THR A 180 -39.41 -16.15 -20.74
C THR A 180 -38.11 -15.46 -20.35
N ILE A 181 -37.77 -14.36 -21.02
CA ILE A 181 -36.62 -13.51 -20.69
C ILE A 181 -37.00 -12.08 -21.07
N ASP A 182 -36.89 -11.15 -20.13
CA ASP A 182 -37.07 -9.73 -20.43
C ASP A 182 -35.82 -9.22 -21.17
N ILE A 183 -35.91 -9.18 -22.50
CA ILE A 183 -34.81 -8.72 -23.36
C ILE A 183 -34.55 -7.21 -23.26
N TYR A 184 -35.41 -6.47 -22.55
CA TYR A 184 -35.29 -5.03 -22.34
C TYR A 184 -34.78 -4.67 -20.94
N GLU A 185 -34.46 -5.67 -20.10
CA GLU A 185 -33.86 -5.43 -18.79
C GLU A 185 -32.38 -4.99 -18.94
N ASP A 186 -32.12 -3.71 -18.72
CA ASP A 186 -30.75 -3.18 -18.68
C ASP A 186 -30.12 -3.45 -17.30
N TYR A 187 -29.20 -4.42 -17.26
CA TYR A 187 -28.41 -4.71 -16.07
C TYR A 187 -27.48 -3.53 -15.71
N PHE A 188 -27.36 -3.24 -14.41
CA PHE A 188 -26.44 -2.25 -13.82
C PHE A 188 -26.79 -0.76 -14.01
N THR A 189 -28.01 -0.41 -14.39
CA THR A 189 -28.45 1.00 -14.55
C THR A 189 -28.33 1.85 -13.27
N ASN A 190 -28.40 1.24 -12.09
CA ASN A 190 -28.29 1.91 -10.79
C ASN A 190 -27.03 1.52 -9.99
N VAL A 191 -26.04 0.90 -10.63
CA VAL A 191 -24.78 0.60 -9.94
C VAL A 191 -23.84 1.77 -10.16
N GLU A 192 -23.76 2.67 -9.17
CA GLU A 192 -22.65 3.60 -9.07
C GLU A 192 -21.35 2.79 -9.00
N SER A 193 -20.50 2.93 -10.01
CA SER A 193 -19.20 2.29 -10.03
C SER A 193 -18.39 2.83 -8.84
N ASN A 194 -18.27 2.03 -7.78
CA ASN A 194 -17.43 2.38 -6.65
C ASN A 194 -15.98 2.53 -7.12
N VAL A 195 -15.49 3.76 -6.98
CA VAL A 195 -14.11 4.26 -6.93
C VAL A 195 -13.06 3.22 -7.35
N VAL A 196 -12.53 3.39 -8.56
CA VAL A 196 -11.21 2.85 -8.88
C VAL A 196 -10.24 3.52 -7.90
N GLU A 197 -9.75 2.79 -6.89
CA GLU A 197 -8.67 3.28 -6.03
C GLU A 197 -7.42 3.44 -6.90
N GLU A 198 -7.20 4.67 -7.39
CA GLU A 198 -5.97 5.02 -8.10
C GLU A 198 -4.78 4.86 -7.15
N MET A 199 -3.74 4.18 -7.63
CA MET A 199 -2.48 4.10 -6.87
C MET A 199 -1.96 5.52 -6.59
N PRO A 200 -1.48 5.79 -5.37
CA PRO A 200 -0.97 7.12 -5.03
C PRO A 200 0.23 7.45 -5.90
N TYR A 201 0.19 8.61 -6.55
CA TYR A 201 1.28 9.12 -7.37
C TYR A 201 1.58 10.58 -7.04
N VAL A 202 2.79 10.99 -7.40
CA VAL A 202 3.27 12.37 -7.35
C VAL A 202 3.83 12.70 -8.72
N ARG A 203 3.40 13.79 -9.33
CA ARG A 203 3.85 14.23 -10.66
C ARG A 203 4.51 15.60 -10.61
N THR A 204 5.54 15.81 -11.41
CA THR A 204 6.13 17.15 -11.59
C THR A 204 5.26 17.98 -12.51
N LEU A 205 4.88 19.18 -12.05
CA LEU A 205 4.14 20.16 -12.84
C LEU A 205 5.09 21.14 -13.52
N ASN A 206 5.80 21.94 -12.73
CA ASN A 206 6.65 23.03 -13.20
C ASN A 206 8.00 23.02 -12.47
N THR A 207 8.98 23.73 -13.02
CA THR A 207 10.29 23.93 -12.40
C THR A 207 10.73 25.37 -12.57
N PHE A 208 11.06 26.03 -11.46
CA PHE A 208 11.58 27.38 -11.41
C PHE A 208 13.09 27.31 -11.21
N ARG A 209 13.87 28.13 -11.90
CA ARG A 209 15.34 28.10 -11.82
C ARG A 209 15.86 29.48 -11.47
N ASP A 210 16.82 29.54 -10.56
CA ASP A 210 17.55 30.79 -10.29
C ASP A 210 18.08 31.37 -11.62
N PRO A 211 17.68 32.60 -11.99
CA PRO A 211 18.15 33.26 -13.21
C PRO A 211 19.64 33.62 -13.17
N GLN A 212 20.26 33.62 -11.99
CA GLN A 212 21.68 33.97 -11.81
C GLN A 212 22.62 32.82 -12.18
N ASN A 213 23.84 33.17 -12.58
CA ASN A 213 24.91 32.23 -12.88
C ASN A 213 26.20 32.68 -12.16
N PRO A 214 26.74 31.90 -11.20
CA PRO A 214 26.35 30.54 -10.79
C PRO A 214 24.99 30.48 -10.07
N GLN A 215 24.32 29.34 -10.18
CA GLN A 215 23.03 29.10 -9.50
C GLN A 215 23.25 28.95 -7.99
N ARG A 216 22.41 29.62 -7.19
CA ARG A 216 22.48 29.59 -5.72
C ARG A 216 21.48 28.58 -5.16
N THR A 217 21.73 28.08 -3.95
CA THR A 217 20.83 27.10 -3.33
C THR A 217 19.47 27.73 -3.01
N ALA A 218 18.38 27.02 -3.33
CA ALA A 218 17.03 27.42 -2.92
C ALA A 218 16.84 26.98 -1.46
N ASN A 219 17.15 27.86 -0.52
CA ASN A 219 17.28 27.50 0.89
C ASN A 219 15.95 27.47 1.64
N HIS A 220 14.99 28.33 1.24
CA HIS A 220 13.68 28.37 1.87
C HIS A 220 12.61 28.84 0.89
N ILE A 221 11.40 28.34 1.08
CA ILE A 221 10.23 28.58 0.23
C ILE A 221 9.08 29.01 1.14
N SER A 222 8.22 29.91 0.67
CA SER A 222 6.97 30.26 1.34
C SER A 222 5.84 30.50 0.33
N TRP A 223 4.65 30.01 0.68
CA TRP A 223 3.44 30.10 -0.13
C TRP A 223 2.65 31.36 0.19
N CYS A 224 2.10 32.01 -0.83
CA CYS A 224 1.13 33.07 -0.62
C CYS A 224 -0.20 32.51 -0.08
N GLY A 225 -0.70 33.05 1.04
CA GLY A 225 -1.80 32.45 1.84
C GLY A 225 -3.20 32.38 1.21
N ASN A 226 -3.41 32.91 -0.01
CA ASN A 226 -4.72 32.93 -0.66
C ASN A 226 -4.77 32.01 -1.89
N GLY A 227 -4.79 30.69 -1.65
CA GLY A 227 -4.85 29.66 -2.70
C GLY A 227 -3.49 29.30 -3.30
N GLY A 228 -2.40 29.92 -2.84
CA GLY A 228 -1.04 29.58 -3.25
C GLY A 228 -0.73 29.88 -4.71
N GLU A 229 -1.19 30.99 -5.27
CA GLU A 229 -0.90 31.39 -6.66
C GLU A 229 0.58 31.72 -6.90
N LYS A 230 1.25 32.24 -5.86
CA LYS A 230 2.63 32.71 -5.91
C LYS A 230 3.50 32.03 -4.88
N LEU A 231 4.78 31.89 -5.22
CA LEU A 231 5.80 31.24 -4.43
C LEU A 231 6.99 32.17 -4.21
N ALA A 232 7.27 32.52 -2.96
CA ALA A 232 8.49 33.27 -2.62
C ALA A 232 9.62 32.26 -2.33
N VAL A 233 10.79 32.51 -2.90
CA VAL A 233 11.96 31.64 -2.76
C VAL A 233 13.16 32.46 -2.32
N ALA A 234 13.75 32.08 -1.19
CA ALA A 234 15.00 32.62 -0.69
C ALA A 234 16.18 31.86 -1.29
N TYR A 235 17.03 32.58 -2.02
CA TYR A 235 18.23 32.02 -2.62
C TYR A 235 19.46 32.46 -1.82
N CYS A 236 20.23 31.48 -1.36
CA CYS A 236 21.43 31.71 -0.56
C CYS A 236 22.53 30.72 -0.93
N ASN A 237 23.78 31.07 -0.64
CA ASN A 237 24.86 30.10 -0.58
C ASN A 237 25.46 30.16 0.84
N LEU A 238 25.23 29.10 1.62
CA LEU A 238 25.71 29.03 3.00
C LEU A 238 27.20 28.63 3.07
N GLU A 239 27.76 28.06 2.00
CA GLU A 239 29.18 27.77 1.90
C GLU A 239 29.97 29.05 1.63
N PHE A 240 30.30 29.80 2.69
CA PHE A 240 30.92 31.12 2.55
C PHE A 240 32.22 31.13 1.72
N GLN A 241 32.94 30.01 1.67
CA GLN A 241 34.18 29.87 0.91
C GLN A 241 33.96 29.84 -0.61
N SER A 242 32.79 29.41 -1.08
CA SER A 242 32.44 29.38 -2.49
C SER A 242 31.77 30.68 -2.97
N ASN A 243 31.63 31.68 -2.09
CA ASN A 243 30.98 32.94 -2.41
C ASN A 243 31.93 33.89 -3.17
N THR A 244 31.68 34.09 -4.47
CA THR A 244 32.42 35.06 -5.30
C THR A 244 31.80 36.45 -5.20
N LYS A 245 32.60 37.51 -5.40
CA LYS A 245 32.13 38.92 -5.31
C LYS A 245 31.01 39.28 -6.31
N ASP A 246 30.84 38.49 -7.37
CA ASP A 246 29.84 38.71 -8.41
C ASP A 246 28.48 38.04 -8.10
N LEU A 247 28.34 37.31 -6.98
CA LEU A 247 27.05 36.73 -6.60
C LEU A 247 26.06 37.83 -6.21
N SER A 248 24.88 37.80 -6.84
CA SER A 248 23.76 38.64 -6.42
C SER A 248 23.17 38.15 -5.10
N ASN A 249 22.62 39.09 -4.32
CA ASN A 249 21.84 38.82 -3.10
C ASN A 249 20.33 38.67 -3.39
N ASP A 250 19.92 38.84 -4.65
CA ASP A 250 18.51 38.94 -5.02
C ASP A 250 17.76 37.62 -4.81
N SER A 251 16.53 37.70 -4.31
CA SER A 251 15.60 36.58 -4.19
C SER A 251 14.33 36.86 -4.98
N TYR A 252 13.48 35.87 -5.22
CA TYR A 252 12.42 35.99 -6.22
C TYR A 252 11.06 35.50 -5.72
N ILE A 253 10.01 36.12 -6.26
CA ILE A 253 8.64 35.62 -6.19
C ILE A 253 8.28 35.10 -7.57
N TRP A 254 7.85 33.84 -7.62
CA TRP A 254 7.46 33.14 -8.83
C TRP A 254 5.94 33.02 -8.89
N ASP A 255 5.40 33.14 -10.09
CA ASP A 255 4.03 32.76 -10.39
C ASP A 255 4.00 31.28 -10.82
N ILE A 256 2.98 30.53 -10.40
CA ILE A 256 2.88 29.10 -10.72
C ILE A 256 2.54 28.87 -12.18
N GLU A 257 1.77 29.77 -12.79
CA GLU A 257 1.36 29.66 -14.19
C GLU A 257 2.53 30.01 -15.12
N TYR A 258 3.38 30.95 -14.70
CA TYR A 258 4.49 31.48 -15.50
C TYR A 258 5.85 31.13 -14.87
N SER A 259 6.47 30.07 -15.37
CA SER A 259 7.74 29.55 -14.82
C SER A 259 9.02 30.09 -15.47
N SER A 260 8.92 30.86 -16.57
CA SER A 260 10.08 31.30 -17.35
C SER A 260 10.87 32.43 -16.69
N GLU A 261 10.19 33.34 -16.01
CA GLU A 261 10.79 34.52 -15.40
C GLU A 261 10.11 34.81 -14.05
N PRO A 262 10.85 35.36 -13.07
CA PRO A 262 10.27 35.71 -11.78
C PRO A 262 9.30 36.89 -11.93
N ASP A 263 8.15 36.80 -11.27
CA ASP A 263 7.14 37.86 -11.24
C ASP A 263 7.65 39.08 -10.44
N TYR A 264 8.41 38.83 -9.37
CA TYR A 264 8.97 39.89 -8.54
C TYR A 264 10.41 39.60 -8.11
N ILE A 265 11.22 40.65 -8.05
CA ILE A 265 12.62 40.59 -7.61
C ILE A 265 12.75 41.33 -6.28
N LEU A 266 13.19 40.61 -5.25
CA LEU A 266 13.52 41.12 -3.93
C LEU A 266 15.02 41.39 -3.86
N LYS A 267 15.40 42.62 -3.48
CA LYS A 267 16.78 43.12 -3.48
C LYS A 267 17.23 43.44 -2.05
N PRO A 268 17.57 42.43 -1.23
CA PRO A 268 18.06 42.65 0.12
C PRO A 268 19.51 43.17 0.12
N ILE A 269 19.95 43.71 1.26
CA ILE A 269 21.35 44.12 1.45
C ILE A 269 22.28 42.90 1.55
N SER A 270 21.78 41.79 2.09
CA SER A 270 22.49 40.52 2.26
C SER A 270 21.57 39.37 1.84
N SER A 271 22.12 38.26 1.35
CA SER A 271 21.34 37.12 0.83
C SER A 271 20.34 36.61 1.86
N LEU A 272 19.12 36.31 1.38
CA LEU A 272 18.05 35.79 2.23
C LEU A 272 18.27 34.32 2.52
N VAL A 273 18.25 33.95 3.80
CA VAL A 273 18.33 32.55 4.26
C VAL A 273 16.93 31.97 4.40
N CYS A 274 15.99 32.75 4.94
CA CYS A 274 14.59 32.37 5.08
C CYS A 274 13.65 33.52 4.70
N ILE A 275 12.44 33.18 4.24
CA ILE A 275 11.41 34.15 3.85
C ILE A 275 10.03 33.60 4.21
N GLU A 276 9.11 34.42 4.73
CA GLU A 276 7.74 33.98 5.00
C GLU A 276 6.71 35.05 4.58
N PHE A 277 5.71 34.64 3.81
CA PHE A 277 4.54 35.47 3.53
C PHE A 277 3.71 35.68 4.79
N ASN A 278 3.14 36.88 4.92
CA ASN A 278 2.12 37.14 5.91
C ASN A 278 0.84 36.37 5.54
N THR A 279 0.26 35.66 6.51
CA THR A 279 -0.91 34.82 6.26
C THR A 279 -2.20 35.62 6.03
N LYS A 280 -2.23 36.90 6.43
CA LYS A 280 -3.35 37.83 6.21
C LYS A 280 -3.11 38.87 5.10
N ASP A 281 -1.94 39.50 5.04
CA ASP A 281 -1.60 40.47 3.97
C ASP A 281 -0.67 39.83 2.94
N LYS A 282 -1.23 39.46 1.78
CA LYS A 282 -0.49 38.86 0.66
C LYS A 282 0.70 39.68 0.15
N ASN A 283 0.72 40.98 0.42
CA ASN A 283 1.77 41.87 -0.08
C ASN A 283 2.96 41.97 0.86
N GLN A 284 2.81 41.55 2.13
CA GLN A 284 3.85 41.70 3.14
C GLN A 284 4.61 40.39 3.33
N LEU A 285 5.94 40.49 3.35
CA LEU A 285 6.84 39.37 3.64
C LEU A 285 7.85 39.78 4.70
N ILE A 286 8.23 38.81 5.54
CA ILE A 286 9.41 38.93 6.41
C ILE A 286 10.51 38.03 5.87
N ALA A 287 11.75 38.44 6.04
CA ALA A 287 12.89 37.62 5.68
C ALA A 287 14.06 37.78 6.64
N GLY A 288 14.78 36.69 6.86
CA GLY A 288 16.02 36.63 7.60
C GLY A 288 17.22 36.64 6.67
N CYS A 289 18.20 37.51 6.94
CA CYS A 289 19.40 37.66 6.14
C CYS A 289 20.57 36.85 6.70
N TYR A 290 21.55 36.57 5.85
CA TYR A 290 22.78 35.86 6.23
C TYR A 290 23.64 36.62 7.27
N ASN A 291 23.57 37.96 7.27
CA ASN A 291 24.31 38.78 8.23
C ASN A 291 23.61 38.95 9.59
N GLY A 292 22.53 38.20 9.85
CA GLY A 292 21.78 38.23 11.10
C GLY A 292 20.67 39.29 11.19
N GLN A 293 20.57 40.20 10.22
CA GLN A 293 19.48 41.18 10.16
C GLN A 293 18.17 40.54 9.70
N VAL A 294 17.05 41.13 10.13
CA VAL A 294 15.70 40.83 9.64
C VAL A 294 15.16 42.00 8.84
N CYS A 295 14.38 41.71 7.82
CA CYS A 295 13.84 42.73 6.92
C CYS A 295 12.39 42.42 6.53
N ILE A 296 11.68 43.49 6.16
CA ILE A 296 10.28 43.43 5.73
C ILE A 296 10.20 43.91 4.30
N PHE A 297 9.51 43.16 3.45
CA PHE A 297 9.19 43.53 2.09
C PHE A 297 7.69 43.81 1.96
N ASP A 298 7.35 44.76 1.09
CA ASP A 298 5.98 45.01 0.65
C ASP A 298 5.97 45.09 -0.88
N THR A 299 5.32 44.14 -1.54
CA THR A 299 5.27 44.04 -3.00
C THR A 299 4.65 45.27 -3.67
N ARG A 300 3.88 46.08 -2.93
CA ARG A 300 3.31 47.35 -3.40
C ARG A 300 4.33 48.49 -3.44
N LYS A 301 5.41 48.41 -2.65
CA LYS A 301 6.39 49.50 -2.47
C LYS A 301 7.70 49.30 -3.24
N GLY A 302 7.91 48.15 -3.85
CA GLY A 302 9.12 47.84 -4.61
C GLY A 302 9.86 46.61 -4.07
N GLY A 303 10.90 46.21 -4.80
CA GLY A 303 11.75 45.06 -4.43
C GLY A 303 12.73 45.32 -3.29
N VAL A 304 12.89 46.56 -2.84
CA VAL A 304 13.82 46.94 -1.76
C VAL A 304 13.11 46.75 -0.41
N PRO A 305 13.82 46.31 0.65
CA PRO A 305 13.24 46.24 1.99
C PRO A 305 12.60 47.55 2.41
N VAL A 306 11.36 47.48 2.89
CA VAL A 306 10.62 48.65 3.42
C VAL A 306 11.23 49.09 4.74
N GLU A 307 11.55 48.13 5.59
CA GLU A 307 12.19 48.35 6.89
C GLU A 307 13.18 47.20 7.14
N GLN A 308 14.26 47.51 7.86
CA GLN A 308 15.29 46.56 8.24
C GLN A 308 15.76 46.81 9.67
N SER A 309 16.14 45.75 10.37
CA SER A 309 16.67 45.86 11.72
C SER A 309 18.06 46.47 11.76
N LEU A 310 18.40 47.15 12.85
CA LEU A 310 19.74 47.67 13.06
C LEU A 310 20.71 46.51 13.35
N ILE A 311 21.88 46.53 12.73
CA ILE A 311 22.88 45.46 12.86
C ILE A 311 23.31 45.21 14.31
N GLU A 312 23.34 46.25 15.14
CA GLU A 312 23.72 46.18 16.56
C GLU A 312 22.72 45.40 17.42
N ASN A 313 21.44 45.46 17.05
CA ASN A 313 20.32 44.83 17.76
C ASN A 313 19.83 43.54 17.09
N SER A 314 20.52 43.10 16.04
CA SER A 314 20.17 41.91 15.25
C SER A 314 20.93 40.67 15.72
N HIS A 315 20.68 39.52 15.08
CA HIS A 315 21.47 38.33 15.34
C HIS A 315 22.91 38.53 14.88
N ARG A 316 23.84 37.80 15.49
CA ARG A 316 25.26 37.81 15.06
C ARG A 316 25.56 36.80 13.97
N ASP A 317 24.71 35.79 13.89
CA ASP A 317 24.81 34.66 12.97
C ASP A 317 23.65 34.69 11.96
N PRO A 318 23.70 33.88 10.88
CA PRO A 318 22.61 33.79 9.92
C PRO A 318 21.26 33.48 10.57
N VAL A 319 20.19 34.12 10.07
CA VAL A 319 18.83 33.86 10.54
C VAL A 319 18.23 32.68 9.79
N TYR A 320 18.21 31.50 10.40
CA TYR A 320 17.78 30.26 9.75
C TYR A 320 16.26 30.14 9.61
N LYS A 321 15.48 30.71 10.54
CA LYS A 321 14.02 30.66 10.49
C LYS A 321 13.40 31.94 11.00
N THR A 322 12.41 32.43 10.27
CA THR A 322 11.44 33.44 10.71
C THR A 322 10.05 32.85 10.68
N ILE A 323 9.15 33.29 11.57
CA ILE A 323 7.74 32.88 11.53
C ILE A 323 6.82 33.97 12.10
N TRP A 324 5.68 34.17 11.44
CA TRP A 324 4.64 35.09 11.91
C TRP A 324 3.90 34.57 13.13
N LEU A 325 3.57 35.46 14.06
CA LEU A 325 2.66 35.16 15.15
C LEU A 325 1.22 35.47 14.73
N HIS A 326 0.30 34.49 14.85
CA HIS A 326 -1.14 34.67 14.63
C HIS A 326 -1.79 35.55 15.71
N THR A 327 -1.46 36.84 15.70
CA THR A 327 -2.18 37.89 16.41
C THR A 327 -3.28 38.44 15.51
N LYS A 328 -4.21 39.25 16.05
CA LYS A 328 -5.32 39.80 15.24
C LYS A 328 -4.84 40.54 13.99
N LEU A 329 -3.73 41.25 14.09
CA LEU A 329 -3.15 42.05 13.00
C LEU A 329 -1.91 41.41 12.36
N GLU A 330 -1.38 40.31 12.91
CA GLU A 330 -0.13 39.65 12.45
C GLU A 330 1.01 40.62 12.22
N THR A 331 1.24 41.50 13.20
CA THR A 331 2.33 42.48 13.15
C THR A 331 3.58 41.99 13.89
N GLU A 332 3.51 40.87 14.61
CA GLU A 332 4.63 40.33 15.37
C GLU A 332 5.18 39.05 14.72
N PHE A 333 6.48 38.83 14.83
CA PHE A 333 7.12 37.62 14.32
C PHE A 333 8.36 37.23 15.15
N PHE A 334 8.80 35.99 14.98
CA PHE A 334 9.99 35.42 15.59
C PHE A 334 11.14 35.32 14.61
N SER A 335 12.38 35.43 15.11
CA SER A 335 13.59 35.01 14.39
C SER A 335 14.46 34.10 15.25
N ALA A 336 15.04 33.09 14.61
CA ALA A 336 15.94 32.10 15.23
C ALA A 336 17.28 32.05 14.49
N SER A 337 18.36 31.92 15.26
CA SER A 337 19.74 31.88 14.77
C SER A 337 20.63 30.98 15.63
N THR A 338 21.79 30.58 15.09
CA THR A 338 22.80 29.76 15.78
C THR A 338 23.52 30.50 16.90
N ASP A 339 23.34 31.82 17.01
CA ASP A 339 23.86 32.62 18.13
C ASP A 339 23.19 32.34 19.49
N GLY A 340 22.26 31.38 19.52
CA GLY A 340 21.57 30.90 20.72
C GLY A 340 20.52 31.86 21.27
N LYS A 341 20.18 32.89 20.50
CA LYS A 341 19.12 33.85 20.82
C LYS A 341 17.91 33.66 19.93
N ILE A 342 16.76 34.01 20.48
CA ILE A 342 15.51 34.19 19.75
C ILE A 342 15.04 35.60 19.99
N PHE A 343 14.69 36.29 18.92
CA PHE A 343 14.14 37.64 18.99
C PHE A 343 12.66 37.66 18.62
N TRP A 344 11.94 38.55 19.31
CA TRP A 344 10.58 38.93 19.00
C TRP A 344 10.63 40.28 18.31
N TRP A 345 10.01 40.38 17.16
CA TRP A 345 9.96 41.61 16.38
C TRP A 345 8.54 42.09 16.25
N ASP A 346 8.37 43.40 16.20
CA ASP A 346 7.13 44.06 15.79
C ASP A 346 7.42 44.79 14.48
N THR A 347 6.66 44.47 13.45
CA THR A 347 6.76 45.08 12.12
C THR A 347 6.57 46.60 12.11
N ARG A 348 6.00 47.18 13.17
CA ARG A 348 5.82 48.63 13.33
C ARG A 348 7.06 49.33 13.89
N ARG A 349 7.99 48.56 14.46
CA ARG A 349 9.24 49.04 15.05
C ARG A 349 10.30 47.95 14.91
N LEU A 350 11.03 47.96 13.80
CA LEU A 350 12.03 46.94 13.50
C LEU A 350 13.45 47.33 13.97
N SER A 351 13.64 48.53 14.54
CA SER A 351 14.94 49.00 15.01
C SER A 351 15.50 48.20 16.20
N GLU A 352 14.63 47.67 17.04
CA GLU A 352 14.96 46.89 18.24
C GLU A 352 13.97 45.73 18.42
N PRO A 353 14.42 44.56 18.91
CA PRO A 353 13.51 43.47 19.23
C PRO A 353 12.67 43.85 20.46
N VAL A 354 11.40 43.44 20.46
CA VAL A 354 10.47 43.61 21.59
C VAL A 354 10.96 42.85 22.82
N GLU A 355 11.47 41.65 22.60
CA GLU A 355 11.93 40.75 23.64
C GLU A 355 13.03 39.83 23.10
N THR A 356 13.89 39.35 23.99
CA THR A 356 14.98 38.41 23.66
C THR A 356 14.94 37.22 24.62
N LEU A 357 15.10 36.02 24.07
CA LEU A 357 15.30 34.79 24.83
C LEU A 357 16.68 34.24 24.53
N ILE A 358 17.41 33.86 25.58
CA ILE A 358 18.68 33.15 25.50
C ILE A 358 18.41 31.69 25.82
N LEU A 359 18.76 30.78 24.92
CA LEU A 359 18.50 29.33 25.03
C LEU A 359 19.55 28.61 25.88
N ASP A 360 19.70 29.04 27.14
CA ASP A 360 20.57 28.39 28.11
C ASP A 360 19.81 27.27 28.87
N ILE A 361 20.12 26.01 28.56
CA ILE A 361 19.47 24.83 29.17
C ILE A 361 19.71 24.77 30.69
N ASP A 362 20.86 25.25 31.15
CA ASP A 362 21.17 25.34 32.58
C ASP A 362 20.32 26.39 33.31
N LYS A 363 19.54 27.19 32.58
CA LYS A 363 18.68 28.26 33.10
C LYS A 363 19.43 29.33 33.89
N LYS A 364 20.74 29.49 33.65
CA LYS A 364 21.60 30.49 34.30
C LYS A 364 21.66 31.81 33.52
N GLY A 365 21.15 31.82 32.29
CA GLY A 365 21.11 33.00 31.42
C GLY A 365 22.46 33.34 30.80
N ARG A 366 23.39 32.38 30.69
CA ARG A 366 24.73 32.59 30.12
C ARG A 366 24.71 32.37 28.62
N ILE A 367 25.23 33.33 27.86
CA ILE A 367 25.32 33.24 26.40
C ILE A 367 26.33 32.16 25.97
N GLU A 368 27.41 31.95 26.73
CA GLU A 368 28.45 30.96 26.41
C GLU A 368 27.92 29.51 26.37
N ASN A 369 26.86 29.23 27.13
CA ASN A 369 26.25 27.90 27.22
C ASN A 369 24.94 27.80 26.41
N SER A 370 24.56 28.84 25.66
CA SER A 370 23.31 28.83 24.91
C SER A 370 23.39 27.93 23.70
N TYR A 371 22.32 27.17 23.45
CA TYR A 371 22.22 26.29 22.29
C TYR A 371 21.71 27.06 21.08
N GLY A 372 22.35 26.85 19.93
CA GLY A 372 21.96 27.50 18.67
C GLY A 372 20.57 27.05 18.21
N ALA A 373 19.76 27.96 17.67
CA ALA A 373 18.41 27.69 17.19
C ALA A 373 18.40 27.56 15.66
N MET A 374 17.92 26.42 15.16
CA MET A 374 17.90 26.10 13.72
C MET A 374 16.48 26.11 13.14
N SER A 375 15.53 25.52 13.86
CA SER A 375 14.12 25.47 13.48
C SER A 375 13.23 25.99 14.61
N LEU A 376 12.06 26.52 14.25
CA LEU A 376 11.13 27.12 15.20
C LEU A 376 9.70 26.94 14.71
N ASP A 377 8.82 26.54 15.64
CA ASP A 377 7.39 26.45 15.38
C ASP A 377 6.56 26.83 16.63
N TYR A 378 5.38 27.41 16.43
CA TYR A 378 4.53 27.91 17.51
C TYR A 378 3.11 27.34 17.45
N GLU A 379 2.38 27.44 18.56
CA GLU A 379 0.99 26.95 18.63
C GLU A 379 0.03 28.04 18.08
N PRO A 380 -0.69 27.80 16.95
CA PRO A 380 -1.52 28.83 16.33
C PRO A 380 -2.74 29.24 17.18
N THR A 381 -3.31 28.33 17.96
CA THR A 381 -4.47 28.57 18.83
C THR A 381 -4.14 29.43 20.04
N MET A 382 -2.94 29.28 20.59
CA MET A 382 -2.43 30.04 21.71
C MET A 382 -0.96 30.41 21.45
N PRO A 383 -0.68 31.64 20.96
CA PRO A 383 0.67 32.06 20.54
C PRO A 383 1.65 32.28 21.73
N MET A 384 1.42 31.60 22.84
CA MET A 384 2.25 31.63 24.05
C MET A 384 3.24 30.48 24.07
N LYS A 385 2.89 29.33 23.51
CA LYS A 385 3.77 28.16 23.46
C LYS A 385 4.44 28.06 22.11
N PHE A 386 5.75 27.83 22.13
CA PHE A 386 6.53 27.59 20.93
C PHE A 386 7.62 26.57 21.22
N MET A 387 8.22 26.03 20.18
CA MET A 387 9.27 25.03 20.27
C MET A 387 10.41 25.44 19.36
N VAL A 388 11.61 25.04 19.78
CA VAL A 388 12.85 25.39 19.12
C VAL A 388 13.65 24.13 18.92
N GLY A 389 14.00 23.84 17.67
CA GLY A 389 14.94 22.80 17.32
C GLY A 389 16.35 23.38 17.38
N THR A 390 17.22 22.76 18.18
CA THR A 390 18.59 23.24 18.38
C THR A 390 19.59 22.57 17.44
N GLU A 391 20.72 23.22 17.22
CA GLU A 391 21.85 22.67 16.46
C GLU A 391 22.45 21.42 17.13
N GLN A 392 22.35 21.32 18.45
CA GLN A 392 22.87 20.20 19.24
C GLN A 392 21.94 18.97 19.21
N GLY A 393 20.80 19.00 18.50
CA GLY A 393 19.88 17.87 18.36
C GLY A 393 18.79 17.75 19.43
N SER A 394 18.72 18.72 20.33
CA SER A 394 17.66 18.83 21.34
C SER A 394 16.49 19.70 20.85
N ILE A 395 15.28 19.41 21.31
CA ILE A 395 14.10 20.23 21.04
C ILE A 395 13.67 20.86 22.36
N VAL A 396 13.59 22.19 22.40
CA VAL A 396 13.25 22.94 23.61
C VAL A 396 11.83 23.48 23.48
N ALA A 397 10.95 23.10 24.40
CA ALA A 397 9.62 23.69 24.53
C ALA A 397 9.71 24.97 25.36
N CYS A 398 9.21 26.08 24.82
CA CYS A 398 9.27 27.40 25.41
C CYS A 398 7.88 28.00 25.62
N ASN A 399 7.78 28.90 26.61
CA ASN A 399 6.55 29.60 26.95
C ASN A 399 6.80 31.10 27.12
N ARG A 400 6.13 31.92 26.30
CA ARG A 400 6.24 33.38 26.32
C ARG A 400 5.80 34.02 27.64
N LYS A 401 4.96 33.35 28.45
CA LYS A 401 4.48 33.89 29.74
C LYS A 401 5.55 33.99 30.83
N GLY A 402 6.71 33.33 30.68
CA GLY A 402 7.78 33.39 31.67
C GLY A 402 8.36 34.81 31.80
N GLN A 403 8.56 35.28 33.03
CA GLN A 403 9.13 36.62 33.27
C GLN A 403 10.64 36.63 33.02
N THR A 404 11.34 35.56 33.39
CA THR A 404 12.77 35.40 33.14
C THR A 404 13.04 34.44 31.98
N ASN A 405 14.24 34.49 31.40
CA ASN A 405 14.64 33.53 30.35
C ASN A 405 14.61 32.09 30.84
N ALA A 406 14.94 31.85 32.11
CA ALA A 406 14.86 30.54 32.77
C ALA A 406 13.43 30.01 32.83
N ASP A 407 12.46 30.87 33.15
CA ASP A 407 11.04 30.50 33.26
C ASP A 407 10.40 30.24 31.89
N LYS A 408 10.90 30.90 30.85
CA LYS A 408 10.45 30.70 29.47
C LYS A 408 10.90 29.35 28.92
N ILE A 409 12.00 28.77 29.43
CA ILE A 409 12.47 27.44 29.03
C ILE A 409 11.71 26.37 29.83
N GLY A 410 10.86 25.63 29.13
CA GLY A 410 10.05 24.55 29.68
C GLY A 410 10.80 23.22 29.70
N HIS A 411 10.36 22.30 28.85
CA HIS A 411 10.89 20.94 28.74
C HIS A 411 11.91 20.83 27.61
N VAL A 412 12.91 19.96 27.77
CA VAL A 412 13.90 19.66 26.72
C VAL A 412 13.75 18.21 26.31
N TYR A 413 13.45 17.97 25.04
CA TYR A 413 13.41 16.64 24.43
C TYR A 413 14.79 16.35 23.83
N ALA A 414 15.54 15.44 24.45
CA ALA A 414 16.82 14.97 23.94
C ALA A 414 16.58 13.84 22.94
N GLY A 415 16.82 14.08 21.66
CA GLY A 415 16.43 13.16 20.61
C GLY A 415 17.51 12.91 19.57
N HIS A 416 17.76 13.90 18.73
CA HIS A 416 18.52 13.70 17.50
C HIS A 416 20.03 13.71 17.76
N ALA A 417 20.76 12.96 16.93
CA ALA A 417 22.22 12.94 16.98
C ALA A 417 22.86 14.16 16.30
N GLY A 418 22.10 14.89 15.48
CA GLY A 418 22.55 16.08 14.75
C GLY A 418 21.54 17.23 14.80
N PRO A 419 21.81 18.36 14.11
CA PRO A 419 20.97 19.56 14.14
C PRO A 419 19.52 19.28 13.76
N VAL A 420 18.56 19.87 14.49
CA VAL A 420 17.14 19.72 14.18
C VAL A 420 16.75 20.64 13.02
N TYR A 421 16.81 20.10 11.80
CA TYR A 421 16.51 20.83 10.56
C TYR A 421 15.03 21.18 10.39
N ALA A 422 14.13 20.28 10.77
CA ALA A 422 12.69 20.51 10.66
C ALA A 422 11.99 20.22 11.99
N LEU A 423 11.08 21.11 12.36
CA LEU A 423 10.24 21.02 13.54
C LEU A 423 8.87 21.59 13.19
N GLN A 424 7.82 20.78 13.33
CA GLN A 424 6.46 21.23 13.03
C GLN A 424 5.42 20.51 13.88
N ARG A 425 4.51 21.27 14.49
CA ARG A 425 3.31 20.77 15.15
C ARG A 425 2.35 20.18 14.13
N HIS A 426 1.63 19.16 14.57
CA HIS A 426 0.63 18.51 13.75
C HIS A 426 -0.60 19.43 13.58
N PRO A 427 -1.01 19.81 12.35
CA PRO A 427 -2.01 20.85 12.09
C PRO A 427 -3.36 20.65 12.79
N HIS A 428 -3.81 19.40 12.92
CA HIS A 428 -5.11 19.07 13.52
C HIS A 428 -5.02 18.64 15.00
N CYS A 429 -3.82 18.35 15.50
CA CYS A 429 -3.60 17.76 16.82
C CYS A 429 -2.33 18.36 17.42
N LEU A 430 -2.46 19.59 17.91
CA LEU A 430 -1.33 20.43 18.34
C LEU A 430 -0.53 19.87 19.53
N LYS A 431 -1.04 18.82 20.18
CA LYS A 431 -0.31 18.07 21.20
C LYS A 431 0.86 17.27 20.64
N ASN A 432 0.81 16.92 19.35
CA ASN A 432 1.85 16.13 18.72
C ASN A 432 2.65 17.00 17.75
N PHE A 433 3.91 16.68 17.61
CA PHE A 433 4.81 17.38 16.71
C PHE A 433 5.80 16.42 16.07
N LEU A 434 6.28 16.79 14.90
CA LEU A 434 7.27 16.07 14.13
C LEU A 434 8.60 16.81 14.20
N SER A 435 9.69 16.04 14.28
CA SER A 435 11.04 16.56 14.19
C SER A 435 11.93 15.70 13.29
N ILE A 436 12.86 16.37 12.64
CA ILE A 436 13.86 15.79 11.76
C ILE A 436 15.20 16.46 12.08
N GLY A 437 16.22 15.66 12.35
CA GLY A 437 17.59 16.17 12.54
C GLY A 437 18.71 15.20 12.21
N ASP A 438 18.38 13.94 12.00
CA ASP A 438 19.30 12.90 11.58
C ASP A 438 18.67 12.11 10.41
N TRP A 439 18.97 10.82 10.31
CA TRP A 439 18.42 9.90 9.33
C TRP A 439 16.99 9.44 9.68
N THR A 440 16.39 9.95 10.76
CA THR A 440 15.11 9.49 11.28
C THR A 440 14.10 10.64 11.40
N VAL A 441 12.82 10.31 11.21
CA VAL A 441 11.72 11.16 11.61
C VAL A 441 11.20 10.69 12.94
N ARG A 442 11.00 11.63 13.86
CA ARG A 442 10.42 11.37 15.17
C ARG A 442 9.14 12.14 15.33
N ILE A 443 8.11 11.43 15.79
CA ILE A 443 6.85 12.03 16.17
C ILE A 443 6.76 11.96 17.68
N TRP A 444 6.50 13.10 18.28
CA TRP A 444 6.45 13.30 19.71
C TRP A 444 5.05 13.69 20.14
N SER A 445 4.77 13.50 21.42
CA SER A 445 3.62 14.08 22.09
C SER A 445 4.11 14.98 23.21
N GLU A 446 3.60 16.21 23.32
CA GLU A 446 3.91 17.13 24.43
C GLU A 446 3.54 16.50 25.79
N GLU A 447 2.66 15.49 25.81
CA GLU A 447 2.26 14.77 27.03
C GLU A 447 3.26 13.70 27.49
N VAL A 448 4.21 13.29 26.65
CA VAL A 448 5.27 12.32 26.95
C VAL A 448 6.60 13.05 26.94
N ARG A 449 7.39 12.92 28.01
CA ARG A 449 8.59 13.75 28.20
C ARG A 449 9.87 13.03 27.78
N ASP A 450 9.99 11.77 28.14
CA ASP A 450 11.24 11.03 28.04
C ASP A 450 11.48 10.46 26.63
N ASP A 451 10.42 10.02 25.93
CA ASP A 451 10.52 9.30 24.65
C ASP A 451 9.56 9.83 23.56
N CYS A 452 9.92 9.61 22.29
CA CYS A 452 9.04 9.85 21.15
C CYS A 452 7.93 8.78 21.08
N ILE A 453 6.74 9.16 20.58
CA ILE A 453 5.62 8.20 20.42
C ILE A 453 5.80 7.29 19.21
N MET A 454 6.48 7.77 18.17
CA MET A 454 6.77 6.99 16.98
C MET A 454 8.11 7.43 16.37
N LEU A 455 8.85 6.45 15.89
CA LEU A 455 10.11 6.59 15.18
C LEU A 455 9.97 5.88 13.83
N THR A 456 10.28 6.57 12.73
CA THR A 456 10.34 5.92 11.42
C THR A 456 11.63 5.12 11.27
N ARG A 457 11.64 4.16 10.34
CA ARG A 457 12.87 3.44 9.99
C ARG A 457 13.98 4.44 9.59
N PRO A 458 15.22 4.28 10.09
CA PRO A 458 16.34 5.10 9.67
C PRO A 458 16.55 5.01 8.17
N SER A 459 16.67 6.16 7.53
CA SER A 459 16.96 6.26 6.10
C SER A 459 18.46 6.05 5.84
N MET A 460 18.78 5.55 4.66
CA MET A 460 20.18 5.40 4.22
C MET A 460 20.86 6.76 3.96
N TYR A 461 20.08 7.79 3.64
CA TYR A 461 20.55 9.14 3.39
C TYR A 461 20.01 10.08 4.48
N ALA A 462 20.77 11.11 4.84
CA ALA A 462 20.30 12.08 5.83
C ALA A 462 19.06 12.82 5.32
N LEU A 463 18.13 13.08 6.24
CA LEU A 463 16.91 13.83 5.98
C LEU A 463 17.20 15.32 6.12
N THR A 464 16.66 16.13 5.23
CA THR A 464 16.98 17.56 5.12
C THR A 464 15.83 18.45 5.59
N ASP A 465 14.59 18.17 5.18
CA ASP A 465 13.41 18.90 5.63
C ASP A 465 12.18 17.97 5.67
N GLY A 466 11.13 18.39 6.39
CA GLY A 466 9.85 17.69 6.41
C GLY A 466 8.71 18.51 6.98
N GLN A 467 7.50 18.19 6.49
CA GLN A 467 6.28 18.93 6.82
C GLN A 467 5.08 18.00 6.85
N TRP A 468 4.14 18.23 7.78
CA TRP A 468 2.81 17.63 7.81
C TRP A 468 1.96 18.13 6.65
N SER A 469 1.03 17.27 6.19
CA SER A 469 -0.05 17.71 5.32
C SER A 469 -1.04 18.60 6.10
N PRO A 470 -1.39 19.79 5.56
CA PRO A 470 -2.36 20.67 6.20
C PRO A 470 -3.79 20.14 6.10
N THR A 471 -4.09 19.28 5.13
CA THR A 471 -5.44 18.76 4.86
C THR A 471 -5.69 17.36 5.40
N ARG A 472 -4.69 16.47 5.37
CA ARG A 472 -4.84 15.07 5.78
C ARG A 472 -3.90 14.76 6.94
N SER A 473 -4.48 14.51 8.12
CA SER A 473 -3.73 14.31 9.37
C SER A 473 -2.81 13.08 9.42
N SER A 474 -2.96 12.10 8.54
CA SER A 474 -2.09 10.91 8.56
C SER A 474 -0.79 11.09 7.79
N ILE A 475 -0.69 12.16 6.99
CA ILE A 475 0.38 12.30 6.01
C ILE A 475 1.41 13.34 6.44
N PHE A 476 2.67 12.97 6.28
CA PHE A 476 3.78 13.90 6.29
C PHE A 476 4.75 13.60 5.15
N PHE A 477 5.58 14.58 4.85
CA PHE A 477 6.53 14.55 3.74
C PHE A 477 7.94 14.71 4.28
N THR A 478 8.90 14.04 3.65
CA THR A 478 10.31 14.14 4.01
C THR A 478 11.18 14.23 2.78
N THR A 479 12.22 15.05 2.85
CA THR A 479 13.22 15.21 1.79
C THR A 479 14.56 14.68 2.24
N LYS A 480 15.36 14.21 1.28
CA LYS A 480 16.65 13.56 1.51
C LYS A 480 17.77 14.30 0.81
N MET A 481 18.99 14.15 1.34
CA MET A 481 20.21 14.65 0.70
C MET A 481 20.46 14.10 -0.71
N ASN A 482 19.87 12.96 -1.07
CA ASN A 482 20.00 12.46 -2.43
C ASN A 482 18.96 13.07 -3.39
N GLY A 483 18.10 14.01 -2.99
CA GLY A 483 17.11 14.61 -3.89
C GLY A 483 15.83 13.80 -4.08
N THR A 484 15.57 12.84 -3.19
CA THR A 484 14.32 12.07 -3.13
C THR A 484 13.31 12.75 -2.19
N LEU A 485 12.06 12.81 -2.62
CA LEU A 485 10.89 13.15 -1.80
C LEU A 485 10.15 11.87 -1.42
N ASP A 486 9.92 11.69 -0.13
CA ASP A 486 9.12 10.60 0.42
C ASP A 486 7.79 11.16 0.96
N VAL A 487 6.70 10.49 0.61
CA VAL A 487 5.36 10.71 1.14
C VAL A 487 5.02 9.58 2.09
N TRP A 488 4.77 9.91 3.35
CA TRP A 488 4.41 8.96 4.39
C TRP A 488 2.93 9.06 4.68
N ASP A 489 2.22 7.93 4.69
CA ASP A 489 0.86 7.83 5.21
C ASP A 489 0.88 6.85 6.38
N ILE A 490 0.92 7.40 7.61
CA ILE A 490 1.13 6.63 8.84
C ILE A 490 0.00 5.63 9.08
N LEU A 491 -1.22 5.92 8.59
CA LEU A 491 -2.35 5.01 8.72
C LEU A 491 -2.23 3.81 7.78
N PHE A 492 -1.49 3.95 6.68
CA PHE A 492 -1.30 2.89 5.69
C PHE A 492 0.00 2.12 5.90
N LYS A 493 1.15 2.83 5.95
CA LYS A 493 2.49 2.27 6.12
C LYS A 493 3.29 3.09 7.14
N GLN A 494 3.73 2.43 8.21
CA GLN A 494 4.50 3.08 9.30
C GLN A 494 6.01 2.91 9.15
N ASN A 495 6.46 1.78 8.60
CA ASN A 495 7.88 1.43 8.54
C ASN A 495 8.58 1.90 7.27
N GLU A 496 7.83 2.16 6.21
CA GLU A 496 8.34 2.59 4.91
C GLU A 496 7.45 3.71 4.32
N PRO A 497 8.00 4.62 3.52
CA PRO A 497 7.22 5.64 2.85
C PRO A 497 6.20 4.99 1.90
N THR A 498 5.04 5.61 1.77
CA THR A 498 3.99 5.13 0.87
C THR A 498 4.35 5.36 -0.59
N VAL A 499 4.94 6.51 -0.89
CA VAL A 499 5.46 6.87 -2.20
C VAL A 499 6.83 7.51 -2.02
N SER A 500 7.82 7.08 -2.80
CA SER A 500 9.15 7.67 -2.82
C SER A 500 9.50 8.04 -4.25
N VAL A 501 9.72 9.33 -4.52
CA VAL A 501 9.98 9.87 -5.86
C VAL A 501 11.32 10.58 -5.87
N LYS A 502 12.19 10.18 -6.80
CA LYS A 502 13.44 10.88 -7.09
C LYS A 502 13.11 12.13 -7.90
N VAL A 503 13.18 13.30 -7.27
CA VAL A 503 12.84 14.59 -7.89
C VAL A 503 14.07 15.16 -8.61
N THR A 504 15.23 15.11 -7.95
CA THR A 504 16.51 15.57 -8.51
C THR A 504 17.64 14.65 -8.08
N ASN A 505 18.81 14.80 -8.70
CA ASN A 505 20.02 14.11 -8.27
C ASN A 505 20.79 14.86 -7.18
N GLU A 506 20.49 16.15 -7.01
CA GLU A 506 21.11 17.04 -6.04
C GLU A 506 20.32 17.05 -4.72
N PRO A 507 20.94 17.45 -3.59
CA PRO A 507 20.23 17.60 -2.33
C PRO A 507 19.04 18.56 -2.43
N ILE A 508 17.94 18.20 -1.77
CA ILE A 508 16.79 19.09 -1.55
C ILE A 508 16.96 19.70 -0.16
N HIS A 509 16.98 21.02 -0.05
CA HIS A 509 17.19 21.74 1.21
C HIS A 509 15.89 22.18 1.88
N CYS A 510 14.84 22.40 1.10
CA CYS A 510 13.57 22.86 1.65
C CYS A 510 12.36 22.23 0.95
N LEU A 511 11.29 22.09 1.73
CA LEU A 511 10.03 21.49 1.35
C LEU A 511 8.88 22.32 1.88
N ARG A 512 7.97 22.79 1.01
CA ARG A 512 6.71 23.41 1.47
C ARG A 512 5.48 22.90 0.75
N VAL A 513 4.48 22.55 1.53
CA VAL A 513 3.14 22.15 1.06
C VAL A 513 2.26 23.38 0.91
N GLN A 514 1.45 23.40 -0.14
CA GLN A 514 0.50 24.47 -0.40
C GLN A 514 -0.60 24.52 0.67
N GLU A 515 -0.81 25.68 1.27
CA GLU A 515 -1.88 25.91 2.24
C GLU A 515 -3.00 26.76 1.61
N PRO A 516 -4.30 26.48 1.87
CA PRO A 516 -4.83 25.42 2.73
C PRO A 516 -5.13 24.09 1.99
N HIS A 517 -4.97 24.03 0.67
CA HIS A 517 -5.50 22.92 -0.15
C HIS A 517 -4.66 21.64 -0.11
N GLY A 518 -3.36 21.71 0.20
CA GLY A 518 -2.49 20.53 0.34
C GLY A 518 -2.21 19.74 -0.95
N ARG A 519 -2.67 20.22 -2.12
CA ARG A 519 -2.52 19.50 -3.41
C ARG A 519 -1.11 19.59 -3.99
N LEU A 520 -0.47 20.75 -3.84
CA LEU A 520 0.83 21.03 -4.42
C LEU A 520 1.95 21.03 -3.35
N ILE A 521 3.14 20.63 -3.77
CA ILE A 521 4.36 20.63 -2.98
C ILE A 521 5.47 21.32 -3.78
N ALA A 522 6.20 22.23 -3.16
CA ALA A 522 7.40 22.83 -3.72
C ALA A 522 8.66 22.30 -3.00
N CYS A 523 9.64 21.84 -3.77
CA CYS A 523 10.93 21.36 -3.27
C CYS A 523 12.07 22.21 -3.83
N GLY A 524 12.89 22.81 -2.96
CA GLY A 524 14.06 23.60 -3.35
C GLY A 524 15.34 22.77 -3.33
N SER A 525 16.07 22.74 -4.45
CA SER A 525 17.33 22.00 -4.60
C SER A 525 18.56 22.89 -4.37
N GLN A 526 19.69 22.26 -4.06
CA GLN A 526 21.01 22.90 -3.97
C GLN A 526 21.40 23.64 -5.25
N ASN A 527 21.02 23.14 -6.43
CA ASN A 527 21.33 23.79 -7.70
C ASN A 527 20.39 24.97 -8.05
N GLY A 528 19.65 25.51 -7.08
CA GLY A 528 18.76 26.67 -7.29
C GLY A 528 17.49 26.38 -8.09
N THR A 529 17.20 25.11 -8.34
CA THR A 529 15.95 24.70 -8.99
C THR A 529 14.89 24.42 -7.94
N VAL A 530 13.73 25.05 -8.06
CA VAL A 530 12.53 24.73 -7.28
C VAL A 530 11.59 23.91 -8.14
N ILE A 531 11.28 22.69 -7.71
CA ILE A 531 10.40 21.78 -8.43
C ILE A 531 9.02 21.82 -7.78
N LEU A 532 8.01 22.07 -8.59
CA LEU A 532 6.60 22.02 -8.21
C LEU A 532 6.04 20.64 -8.53
N LEU A 533 5.50 19.99 -7.52
CA LEU A 533 4.95 18.63 -7.57
C LEU A 533 3.46 18.67 -7.22
N GLU A 534 2.68 17.81 -7.85
CA GLU A 534 1.27 17.60 -7.59
C GLU A 534 1.01 16.21 -7.04
N LEU A 535 0.20 16.16 -5.99
CA LEU A 535 -0.25 14.95 -5.33
C LEU A 535 -1.55 14.41 -5.92
N SER A 536 -1.65 13.09 -6.03
CA SER A 536 -2.93 12.41 -6.29
C SER A 536 -3.99 12.71 -5.22
N ASN A 537 -5.27 12.62 -5.56
CA ASN A 537 -6.40 12.90 -4.65
C ASN A 537 -6.33 12.14 -3.32
N ASN A 538 -5.86 10.88 -3.36
CA ASN A 538 -5.72 10.03 -2.18
C ASN A 538 -4.71 10.57 -1.14
N LEU A 539 -3.78 11.43 -1.54
CA LEU A 539 -2.71 11.93 -0.68
C LEU A 539 -3.04 13.29 -0.03
N TYR A 540 -4.11 13.97 -0.44
CA TYR A 540 -4.48 15.26 0.16
C TYR A 540 -5.96 15.36 0.58
N VAL A 541 -6.85 14.50 0.07
CA VAL A 541 -8.26 14.47 0.49
C VAL A 541 -8.44 13.57 1.72
N GLN A 542 -8.93 14.13 2.82
CA GLN A 542 -9.20 13.36 4.05
C GLN A 542 -10.41 12.43 3.88
N ARG A 543 -10.28 11.16 4.25
CA ARG A 543 -11.39 10.19 4.21
C ARG A 543 -12.26 10.33 5.47
N LYS A 544 -13.59 10.13 5.35
CA LYS A 544 -14.55 10.29 6.47
C LYS A 544 -14.26 9.41 7.70
N ASN A 545 -13.61 8.26 7.51
CA ASN A 545 -13.29 7.31 8.56
C ASN A 545 -11.91 7.55 9.23
N GLU A 546 -11.14 8.54 8.76
CA GLU A 546 -9.82 8.86 9.29
C GLU A 546 -9.92 9.81 10.50
N LYS A 547 -10.33 9.28 11.64
CA LYS A 547 -10.19 9.97 12.93
C LYS A 547 -8.87 9.57 13.59
N SER A 548 -8.19 10.57 14.14
CA SER A 548 -6.87 10.55 14.81
C SER A 548 -6.80 9.69 16.10
N LEU A 549 -7.42 8.50 16.13
CA LEU A 549 -7.40 7.59 17.28
C LEU A 549 -6.03 6.93 17.48
N MET A 550 -5.20 6.87 16.43
CA MET A 550 -3.91 6.19 16.49
C MET A 550 -2.92 6.89 17.44
N PHE A 551 -2.74 8.20 17.34
CA PHE A 551 -1.76 8.91 18.16
C PHE A 551 -2.13 8.90 19.66
N ASP A 552 -3.43 8.95 19.99
CA ASP A 552 -3.89 8.83 21.38
C ASP A 552 -3.55 7.46 21.96
N ARG A 553 -3.69 6.40 21.16
CA ARG A 553 -3.32 5.03 21.56
C ARG A 553 -1.82 4.91 21.84
N GLU A 554 -0.97 5.41 20.94
CA GLU A 554 0.49 5.35 21.12
C GLU A 554 0.95 6.22 22.29
N THR A 555 0.36 7.41 22.46
CA THR A 555 0.65 8.27 23.62
C THR A 555 0.34 7.55 24.93
N ARG A 556 -0.81 6.87 25.04
CA ARG A 556 -1.15 6.07 26.23
C ARG A 556 -0.17 4.91 26.43
N ARG A 557 0.18 4.20 25.35
CA ARG A 557 1.14 3.10 25.40
C ARG A 557 2.49 3.58 25.93
N THR A 558 3.03 4.67 25.41
CA THR A 558 4.34 5.20 25.83
C THR A 558 4.31 5.67 27.27
N LYS A 559 3.24 6.34 27.73
CA LYS A 559 3.09 6.68 29.16
C LYS A 559 3.15 5.47 30.10
N ILE A 560 2.53 4.35 29.71
CA ILE A 560 2.57 3.11 30.48
C ILE A 560 4.01 2.55 30.53
N LEU A 561 4.73 2.62 29.40
CA LEU A 561 6.12 2.17 29.33
C LEU A 561 7.06 3.05 30.16
N GLU A 562 6.88 4.37 30.12
CA GLU A 562 7.62 5.33 30.94
C GLU A 562 7.41 5.06 32.43
N ALA A 563 6.15 4.90 32.86
CA ALA A 563 5.80 4.54 34.23
C ALA A 563 6.45 3.23 34.68
N ARG A 564 6.43 2.18 33.82
CA ARG A 564 7.06 0.89 34.11
C ARG A 564 8.59 0.97 34.16
N SER A 565 9.19 1.82 33.32
CA SER A 565 10.65 2.04 33.30
C SER A 565 11.12 2.80 34.53
N ARG A 566 10.33 3.77 34.99
CA ARG A 566 10.56 4.48 36.26
C ARG A 566 10.47 3.53 37.46
N MET A 567 9.44 2.68 37.52
CA MET A 567 9.34 1.66 38.58
C MET A 567 10.55 0.72 38.61
N ARG A 568 11.06 0.30 37.45
CA ARG A 568 12.28 -0.52 37.38
C ARG A 568 13.51 0.22 37.91
N ARG A 569 13.68 1.51 37.58
CA ARG A 569 14.76 2.33 38.12
C ARG A 569 14.65 2.48 39.65
N ASP A 570 13.46 2.78 40.16
CA ASP A 570 13.22 2.90 41.60
C ASP A 570 13.50 1.57 42.36
N VAL A 571 13.19 0.42 41.75
CA VAL A 571 13.53 -0.91 42.30
C VAL A 571 15.04 -1.14 42.27
N GLN A 572 15.72 -0.82 41.17
CA GLN A 572 17.18 -0.91 41.05
C GLN A 572 17.87 -0.04 42.11
N GLU A 573 17.44 1.21 42.29
CA GLU A 573 17.99 2.13 43.30
C GLU A 573 17.74 1.64 44.73
N LYS A 574 16.58 1.04 45.00
CA LYS A 574 16.29 0.41 46.29
C LYS A 574 17.18 -0.82 46.51
N SER A 575 17.41 -1.66 45.51
CA SER A 575 18.34 -2.80 45.64
C SER A 575 19.77 -2.34 45.94
N THR A 576 20.26 -1.28 45.28
CA THR A 576 21.60 -0.73 45.53
C THR A 576 21.72 -0.03 46.89
N ASN A 577 20.65 0.58 47.40
CA ASN A 577 20.64 1.16 48.76
C ASN A 577 20.51 0.10 49.87
N THR A 578 20.02 -1.09 49.55
CA THR A 578 19.90 -2.20 50.54
C THR A 578 21.25 -2.89 50.78
N GLU A 579 22.20 -2.81 49.85
CA GLU A 579 23.55 -3.37 50.02
C GLU A 579 24.46 -2.57 50.97
N VAL A 580 24.07 -1.37 51.40
CA VAL A 580 24.89 -0.50 52.28
C VAL A 580 24.51 -0.60 53.77
N ILE A 581 23.38 -1.21 54.11
CA ILE A 581 22.89 -1.25 55.50
C ILE A 581 22.68 -2.70 55.96
N THR A 582 23.61 -3.15 56.82
CA THR A 582 23.51 -4.21 57.85
C THR A 582 23.75 -5.68 57.47
N GLY A 583 25.01 -6.09 57.60
CA GLY A 583 25.40 -7.47 57.89
C GLY A 583 25.08 -7.93 59.33
N LYS A 584 23.83 -7.79 59.81
CA LYS A 584 23.41 -8.36 61.11
C LYS A 584 21.91 -8.59 61.32
N ILE A 585 21.07 -8.56 60.28
CA ILE A 585 19.61 -8.81 60.39
C ILE A 585 19.15 -9.76 59.25
N THR A 586 19.83 -10.90 59.08
CA THR A 586 19.49 -11.84 58.00
C THR A 586 18.41 -12.85 58.41
N ASP A 587 18.33 -13.26 59.68
CA ASP A 587 17.48 -14.41 60.03
C ASP A 587 16.04 -14.03 60.36
N GLU A 588 15.79 -12.81 60.84
CA GLU A 588 14.44 -12.34 61.21
C GLU A 588 13.64 -11.86 59.98
N TYR A 589 14.32 -11.41 58.92
CA TYR A 589 13.68 -10.90 57.69
C TYR A 589 13.30 -12.05 56.74
N ILE A 590 14.12 -13.10 56.64
CA ILE A 590 13.84 -14.30 55.82
C ILE A 590 12.62 -15.06 56.33
N LEU A 591 12.40 -15.09 57.66
CA LEU A 591 11.22 -15.70 58.26
C LEU A 591 9.93 -14.93 57.89
N LYS A 592 10.01 -13.60 57.91
CA LYS A 592 8.88 -12.71 57.62
C LYS A 592 8.53 -12.66 56.13
N GLU A 593 9.52 -12.81 55.26
CA GLU A 593 9.32 -12.90 53.81
C GLU A 593 8.67 -14.25 53.41
N ARG A 594 9.05 -15.36 54.07
CA ARG A 594 8.34 -16.64 53.91
C ARG A 594 6.88 -16.56 54.36
N GLU A 595 6.59 -15.97 55.51
CA GLU A 595 5.21 -15.80 55.98
C GLU A 595 4.37 -14.93 55.03
N LEU A 596 4.97 -13.90 54.43
CA LEU A 596 4.28 -13.05 53.45
C LEU A 596 4.03 -13.76 52.12
N VAL A 597 4.95 -14.62 51.68
CA VAL A 597 4.80 -15.43 50.47
C VAL A 597 3.73 -16.51 50.67
N GLU A 598 3.73 -17.22 51.79
CA GLU A 598 2.68 -18.19 52.11
C GLU A 598 1.30 -17.53 52.17
N LYS A 599 1.21 -16.35 52.81
CA LYS A 599 -0.05 -15.60 52.87
C LYS A 599 -0.52 -15.10 51.50
N ALA A 600 0.40 -14.73 50.62
CA ALA A 600 0.09 -14.33 49.25
C ALA A 600 -0.38 -15.52 48.38
N GLU A 601 0.21 -16.70 48.59
CA GLU A 601 -0.24 -17.94 47.93
C GLU A 601 -1.64 -18.36 48.41
N GLU A 602 -1.90 -18.27 49.72
CA GLU A 602 -3.23 -18.53 50.28
C GLU A 602 -4.30 -17.56 49.73
N ASP A 603 -3.98 -16.26 49.68
CA ASP A 603 -4.86 -15.24 49.12
C ASP A 603 -5.12 -15.48 47.61
N PHE A 604 -4.09 -15.87 46.86
CA PHE A 604 -4.21 -16.22 45.44
C PHE A 604 -5.16 -17.41 45.23
N TRP A 605 -4.97 -18.50 45.97
CA TRP A 605 -5.81 -19.69 45.84
C TRP A 605 -7.23 -19.46 46.36
N ARG A 606 -7.42 -18.60 47.37
CA ARG A 606 -8.76 -18.17 47.81
C ARG A 606 -9.49 -17.44 46.68
N ILE A 607 -8.86 -16.46 46.04
CA ILE A 607 -9.46 -15.70 44.93
C ILE A 607 -9.78 -16.61 43.75
N ILE A 608 -8.87 -17.53 43.38
CA ILE A 608 -9.10 -18.50 42.31
C ILE A 608 -10.31 -19.39 42.63
N ASN A 609 -10.43 -19.90 43.86
CA ASN A 609 -11.55 -20.77 44.24
C ASN A 609 -12.86 -19.99 44.34
N GLU A 610 -12.84 -18.74 44.78
CA GLU A 610 -14.01 -17.85 44.76
C GLU A 610 -14.47 -17.56 43.33
N GLU A 611 -13.57 -17.24 42.40
CA GLU A 611 -13.90 -17.05 40.97
C GLU A 611 -14.38 -18.36 40.33
N LYS A 612 -13.77 -19.50 40.66
CA LYS A 612 -14.21 -20.81 40.18
C LYS A 612 -15.62 -21.16 40.65
N ASN A 613 -15.96 -20.83 41.90
CA ASN A 613 -17.32 -21.00 42.44
C ASN A 613 -18.32 -19.99 41.84
N LYS A 614 -17.91 -18.75 41.54
CA LYS A 614 -18.75 -17.79 40.81
C LYS A 614 -19.04 -18.26 39.38
N VAL A 615 -18.05 -18.81 38.69
CA VAL A 615 -18.22 -19.38 37.34
C VAL A 615 -19.10 -20.63 37.38
N PHE A 616 -18.96 -21.47 38.41
CA PHE A 616 -19.79 -22.66 38.58
C PHE A 616 -21.26 -22.30 38.88
N ASN A 617 -21.50 -21.28 39.73
CA ASN A 617 -22.85 -20.80 40.05
C ASN A 617 -23.48 -19.97 38.90
N ALA A 618 -22.67 -19.29 38.07
CA ALA A 618 -23.15 -18.60 36.87
C ALA A 618 -23.48 -19.55 35.71
N ALA A 619 -22.87 -20.74 35.67
CA ALA A 619 -23.13 -21.76 34.66
C ALA A 619 -24.47 -22.50 34.85
N GLU A 620 -25.05 -22.49 36.06
CA GLU A 620 -26.38 -23.08 36.31
C GLU A 620 -27.55 -22.16 35.90
N SER A 621 -27.32 -20.84 35.72
CA SER A 621 -28.40 -19.87 35.47
C SER A 621 -28.66 -19.50 34.00
N ASP A 622 -27.75 -19.79 33.06
CA ASP A 622 -27.80 -19.26 31.69
C ASP A 622 -27.99 -20.34 30.60
N GLN A 623 -28.96 -21.24 30.77
CA GLN A 623 -29.53 -22.03 29.66
C GLN A 623 -30.76 -21.33 29.06
N LEU A 624 -30.59 -20.24 28.30
CA LEU A 624 -31.56 -19.83 27.27
C LEU A 624 -31.01 -18.72 26.34
N TYR A 625 -31.01 -19.04 25.04
CA TYR A 625 -30.95 -18.15 23.87
C TYR A 625 -29.58 -17.62 23.35
N ASN A 626 -29.42 -17.72 22.03
CA ASN A 626 -28.27 -17.43 21.15
C ASN A 626 -28.62 -16.19 20.28
N PRO A 627 -27.78 -15.65 19.36
CA PRO A 627 -26.37 -15.20 19.39
C PRO A 627 -26.22 -13.68 19.02
N LEU A 628 -24.99 -13.15 19.08
CA LEU A 628 -24.37 -11.99 18.38
C LEU A 628 -23.75 -10.91 19.29
N LYS A 629 -22.41 -10.86 19.36
CA LYS A 629 -21.56 -9.68 19.06
C LYS A 629 -20.09 -9.89 19.46
N ASP A 630 -19.23 -9.28 18.65
CA ASP A 630 -17.77 -9.07 18.73
C ASP A 630 -17.12 -9.07 20.13
N THR A 631 -15.86 -9.53 20.18
CA THR A 631 -14.73 -8.62 20.51
C THR A 631 -13.37 -9.17 20.08
N ASP A 632 -12.62 -8.29 19.40
CA ASP A 632 -11.19 -8.34 19.09
C ASP A 632 -10.28 -8.54 20.32
N ARG A 633 -9.15 -9.23 20.11
CA ARG A 633 -7.84 -8.81 20.67
C ARG A 633 -6.67 -9.14 19.73
N HIS A 634 -6.06 -8.07 19.23
CA HIS A 634 -4.78 -8.01 18.51
C HIS A 634 -3.57 -8.50 19.32
N LYS A 635 -2.53 -8.95 18.60
CA LYS A 635 -1.12 -8.48 18.72
C LYS A 635 -0.29 -8.82 17.45
N SER A 636 0.26 -7.79 16.81
CA SER A 636 1.39 -7.81 15.84
C SER A 636 2.72 -7.87 16.61
N GLY A 637 3.86 -8.43 16.17
CA GLY A 637 4.44 -8.66 14.83
C GLY A 637 5.78 -7.91 14.73
N ASN A 638 6.92 -8.63 14.64
CA ASN A 638 8.26 -8.17 14.23
C ASN A 638 9.02 -9.37 13.63
N TYR A 639 9.46 -9.28 12.36
CA TYR A 639 10.13 -10.36 11.62
C TYR A 639 11.67 -10.20 11.55
N LEU A 640 12.42 -11.30 11.64
CA LEU A 640 13.13 -11.96 10.50
C LEU A 640 14.17 -12.99 10.99
N ALA A 641 13.95 -14.28 10.67
CA ALA A 641 14.87 -15.20 9.98
C ALA A 641 14.21 -16.60 9.90
N ILE A 642 13.80 -17.04 8.71
CA ILE A 642 13.15 -18.34 8.48
C ILE A 642 14.18 -19.28 7.86
N THR A 643 14.56 -20.35 8.57
CA THR A 643 15.35 -21.47 8.03
C THR A 643 14.45 -22.66 7.70
N GLU A 644 14.50 -23.03 6.42
CA GLU A 644 14.21 -24.34 5.81
C GLU A 644 12.76 -24.85 5.75
N ILE A 645 12.18 -24.78 4.55
CA ILE A 645 11.10 -25.67 4.10
C ILE A 645 11.53 -26.23 2.73
N TYR A 646 11.86 -27.52 2.68
CA TYR A 646 12.03 -28.24 1.42
C TYR A 646 10.81 -29.13 1.21
N ASN A 647 9.92 -28.76 0.27
CA ASN A 647 8.94 -29.70 -0.27
C ASN A 647 8.78 -29.49 -1.78
N PRO A 648 9.28 -30.42 -2.62
CA PRO A 648 8.97 -30.45 -4.02
C PRO A 648 7.67 -31.24 -4.18
N LEU A 649 6.53 -30.55 -4.32
CA LEU A 649 5.31 -30.93 -5.06
C LEU A 649 4.01 -30.45 -4.39
N VAL A 650 3.34 -29.52 -5.08
CA VAL A 650 1.89 -29.28 -5.20
C VAL A 650 1.12 -28.70 -3.98
N ASP A 651 0.55 -27.52 -4.25
CA ASP A 651 -0.62 -26.83 -3.67
C ASP A 651 -0.91 -26.88 -2.15
N GLN A 652 -0.74 -25.69 -1.55
CA GLN A 652 -1.40 -25.11 -0.36
C GLN A 652 -0.87 -25.43 1.05
N TRP A 653 -0.89 -24.36 1.86
CA TRP A 653 -0.52 -24.20 3.28
C TRP A 653 0.98 -24.26 3.59
N ASN A 654 1.64 -23.10 3.57
CA ASN A 654 3.00 -22.93 4.10
C ASN A 654 2.92 -22.53 5.57
N ILE A 655 3.48 -23.34 6.46
CA ILE A 655 3.66 -23.01 7.88
C ILE A 655 5.14 -22.73 8.08
N THR A 656 5.48 -21.51 8.50
CA THR A 656 6.88 -21.12 8.75
C THR A 656 7.11 -20.92 10.25
N GLY A 657 8.07 -21.66 10.83
CA GLY A 657 8.67 -21.33 12.13
C GLY A 657 9.92 -20.46 11.93
N SER A 658 10.10 -19.41 12.73
CA SER A 658 11.19 -18.42 12.59
C SER A 658 12.16 -18.41 13.78
N MET A 659 13.33 -17.84 13.58
CA MET A 659 14.28 -17.38 14.58
C MET A 659 13.99 -15.92 14.93
N GLY A 660 14.09 -15.55 16.21
CA GLY A 660 14.02 -14.16 16.69
C GLY A 660 15.35 -13.75 17.34
N SER A 661 15.56 -12.45 17.52
CA SER A 661 16.78 -11.86 18.09
C SER A 661 17.08 -12.27 19.54
N THR A 662 16.22 -13.07 20.17
CA THR A 662 16.31 -13.52 21.57
C THR A 662 16.15 -15.03 21.77
N GLY A 663 16.04 -15.84 20.70
CA GLY A 663 15.88 -17.30 20.81
C GLY A 663 15.10 -17.96 19.66
N TYR A 664 14.98 -19.29 19.70
CA TYR A 664 14.15 -20.07 18.78
C TYR A 664 12.66 -19.81 19.04
N LEU A 665 11.86 -19.53 18.01
CA LEU A 665 10.43 -19.19 18.16
C LEU A 665 9.54 -20.42 18.00
N THR A 666 8.39 -20.38 18.67
CA THR A 666 7.27 -21.32 18.48
C THR A 666 6.18 -20.77 17.55
N GLU A 667 6.25 -19.48 17.22
CA GLU A 667 5.27 -18.78 16.41
C GLU A 667 5.24 -19.33 14.98
N CYS A 668 4.02 -19.52 14.46
CA CYS A 668 3.75 -20.05 13.14
C CYS A 668 2.83 -19.10 12.38
N GLU A 669 3.02 -19.03 11.08
CA GLU A 669 2.19 -18.20 10.21
C GLU A 669 1.80 -18.96 8.95
N ILE A 670 0.62 -18.65 8.45
CA ILE A 670 0.02 -19.25 7.26
C ILE A 670 -0.23 -18.18 6.23
N TYR A 671 0.32 -18.38 5.04
CA TYR A 671 0.03 -17.55 3.90
C TYR A 671 -1.19 -18.07 3.13
N ASP A 672 -2.19 -17.22 2.93
CA ASP A 672 -3.31 -17.49 2.01
C ASP A 672 -3.02 -16.87 0.64
N PRO A 673 -2.78 -17.70 -0.40
CA PRO A 673 -2.48 -17.19 -1.73
C PRO A 673 -3.63 -16.52 -2.47
N SER A 674 -4.87 -16.70 -2.02
CA SER A 674 -6.04 -16.11 -2.66
C SER A 674 -6.24 -14.65 -2.25
N THR A 675 -5.98 -14.35 -0.97
CA THR A 675 -6.06 -13.00 -0.39
C THR A 675 -4.71 -12.28 -0.41
N GLY A 676 -3.62 -13.03 -0.52
CA GLY A 676 -2.25 -12.50 -0.51
C GLY A 676 -1.78 -12.06 0.88
N GLN A 677 -2.45 -12.50 1.94
CA GLN A 677 -2.19 -12.09 3.33
C GLN A 677 -1.59 -13.25 4.15
N TRP A 678 -0.77 -12.89 5.14
CA TRP A 678 -0.30 -13.80 6.18
C TRP A 678 -1.25 -13.75 7.37
N HIS A 679 -1.59 -14.90 7.91
CA HIS A 679 -2.40 -15.08 9.10
C HIS A 679 -1.53 -15.73 10.19
N THR A 680 -1.61 -15.22 11.41
CA THR A 680 -0.99 -15.88 12.56
C THR A 680 -1.72 -17.21 12.81
N ALA A 681 -0.97 -18.31 12.86
CA ALA A 681 -1.48 -19.63 13.19
C ALA A 681 -1.17 -19.97 14.66
N ALA A 682 -1.81 -21.02 15.18
CA ALA A 682 -1.47 -21.56 16.48
C ALA A 682 0.05 -21.84 16.57
N SER A 683 0.64 -21.58 17.74
CA SER A 683 2.07 -21.80 17.97
C SER A 683 2.38 -23.27 18.26
N MET A 684 3.53 -23.75 17.78
CA MET A 684 4.06 -25.07 18.14
C MET A 684 4.34 -25.17 19.65
N ALA A 685 4.36 -26.39 20.18
CA ALA A 685 4.72 -26.60 21.58
C ALA A 685 6.23 -26.49 21.81
N ILE A 686 7.05 -26.89 20.84
CA ILE A 686 8.50 -26.95 20.98
C ILE A 686 9.18 -26.01 19.96
N PRO A 687 9.98 -25.03 20.40
CA PRO A 687 10.74 -24.17 19.50
C PRO A 687 11.94 -24.92 18.90
N ARG A 688 12.05 -24.98 17.58
CA ARG A 688 13.04 -25.82 16.86
C ARG A 688 13.55 -25.18 15.56
N LYS A 689 14.83 -25.39 15.24
CA LYS A 689 15.44 -25.11 13.91
C LYS A 689 15.85 -26.41 13.21
N TRP A 690 16.12 -26.35 11.90
CA TRP A 690 16.52 -27.51 11.07
C TRP A 690 15.56 -28.71 11.16
N HIS A 691 14.27 -28.39 11.33
CA HIS A 691 13.18 -29.35 11.30
C HIS A 691 12.62 -29.46 9.88
N THR A 692 11.91 -30.54 9.58
CA THR A 692 11.20 -30.68 8.30
C THR A 692 9.70 -30.60 8.50
N ALA A 693 9.01 -29.83 7.66
CA ALA A 693 7.55 -29.79 7.58
C ALA A 693 7.08 -30.55 6.31
N THR A 694 6.25 -31.57 6.48
CA THR A 694 5.69 -32.37 5.37
C THR A 694 4.17 -32.27 5.35
N LEU A 695 3.58 -31.93 4.19
CA LEU A 695 2.13 -31.96 4.02
C LEU A 695 1.65 -33.41 3.88
N LEU A 696 0.71 -33.82 4.73
CA LEU A 696 0.07 -35.13 4.65
C LEU A 696 -1.08 -35.11 3.64
N LYS A 697 -1.46 -36.30 3.14
CA LYS A 697 -2.64 -36.45 2.25
C LYS A 697 -3.96 -36.03 2.91
N SER A 698 -4.02 -35.99 4.24
CA SER A 698 -5.17 -35.50 4.99
C SER A 698 -5.34 -33.98 4.90
N GLY A 699 -4.32 -33.25 4.43
CA GLY A 699 -4.25 -31.79 4.48
C GLY A 699 -3.58 -31.25 5.76
N GLN A 700 -3.26 -32.11 6.72
CA GLN A 700 -2.51 -31.74 7.92
C GLN A 700 -1.01 -31.64 7.62
N VAL A 701 -0.27 -30.86 8.41
CA VAL A 701 1.19 -30.70 8.26
C VAL A 701 1.89 -31.37 9.44
N ILE A 702 2.80 -32.30 9.15
CA ILE A 702 3.63 -32.95 10.17
C ILE A 702 5.00 -32.29 10.24
N ILE A 703 5.43 -31.94 11.45
CA ILE A 703 6.75 -31.42 11.76
C ILE A 703 7.53 -32.47 12.53
N THR A 704 8.74 -32.76 12.06
CA THR A 704 9.61 -33.82 12.61
C THR A 704 11.01 -33.30 12.85
N GLY A 705 11.60 -33.66 13.99
CA GLY A 705 13.02 -33.45 14.29
C GLY A 705 13.42 -31.99 14.53
N GLY A 706 14.72 -31.72 14.40
CA GLY A 706 15.34 -30.42 14.62
C GLY A 706 16.18 -30.35 15.90
N THR A 707 16.62 -29.14 16.24
CA THR A 707 17.40 -28.86 17.45
C THR A 707 16.73 -27.80 18.32
N THR A 708 16.81 -27.96 19.64
CA THR A 708 16.22 -27.07 20.65
C THR A 708 17.30 -26.43 21.54
N THR A 709 17.06 -25.19 22.00
CA THR A 709 17.94 -24.35 22.85
C THR A 709 19.36 -24.04 22.30
N GLN A 710 20.07 -23.08 22.93
CA GLN A 710 21.45 -22.71 22.55
C GLN A 710 22.47 -23.86 22.64
N SER A 711 22.10 -25.01 23.23
CA SER A 711 22.95 -26.20 23.36
C SER A 711 22.79 -27.24 22.23
N ASP A 712 22.11 -26.91 21.12
CA ASP A 712 21.93 -27.78 19.94
C ASP A 712 21.48 -29.21 20.28
N VAL A 713 20.53 -29.35 21.22
CA VAL A 713 20.00 -30.67 21.60
C VAL A 713 19.04 -31.15 20.51
N LEU A 714 19.40 -32.26 19.87
CA LEU A 714 18.58 -33.00 18.90
C LEU A 714 17.25 -33.44 19.53
N VAL A 715 16.14 -33.23 18.84
CA VAL A 715 14.82 -33.72 19.26
C VAL A 715 14.28 -34.80 18.34
N ASN A 716 13.61 -35.78 18.92
CA ASN A 716 12.87 -36.83 18.22
C ASN A 716 11.35 -36.60 18.22
N SER A 717 10.89 -35.47 18.75
CA SER A 717 9.46 -35.16 18.87
C SER A 717 8.84 -34.79 17.52
N THR A 718 7.58 -35.19 17.36
CA THR A 718 6.76 -34.96 16.18
C THR A 718 5.49 -34.21 16.57
N GLU A 719 5.15 -33.18 15.81
CA GLU A 719 3.94 -32.37 16.01
C GLU A 719 3.14 -32.30 14.71
N ILE A 720 1.81 -32.43 14.79
CA ILE A 720 0.91 -32.34 13.64
C ILE A 720 0.03 -31.11 13.79
N TYR A 721 0.02 -30.28 12.76
CA TYR A 721 -0.86 -29.13 12.63
C TYR A 721 -2.06 -29.46 11.75
N ASP A 722 -3.25 -29.14 12.26
CA ASP A 722 -4.49 -29.19 11.51
C ASP A 722 -4.91 -27.77 11.06
N PRO A 723 -4.84 -27.46 9.75
CA PRO A 723 -5.20 -26.13 9.24
C PRO A 723 -6.70 -25.84 9.31
N LEU A 724 -7.57 -26.85 9.44
CA LEU A 724 -9.02 -26.63 9.53
C LEU A 724 -9.44 -26.16 10.92
N THR A 725 -8.73 -26.61 11.96
CA THR A 725 -9.05 -26.29 13.35
C THR A 725 -8.07 -25.29 13.98
N ASP A 726 -7.01 -24.93 13.26
CA ASP A 726 -5.89 -24.10 13.73
C ASP A 726 -5.32 -24.61 15.06
N LYS A 727 -5.00 -25.90 15.11
CA LYS A 727 -4.51 -26.56 16.33
C LYS A 727 -3.32 -27.48 16.05
N TRP A 728 -2.40 -27.49 17.01
CA TRP A 728 -1.31 -28.45 17.09
C TRP A 728 -1.71 -29.63 17.98
N SER A 729 -1.35 -30.83 17.54
CA SER A 729 -1.47 -32.07 18.29
C SER A 729 -0.12 -32.76 18.37
N HIS A 730 0.17 -33.36 19.53
CA HIS A 730 1.37 -34.20 19.68
C HIS A 730 1.12 -35.55 19.00
N SER A 731 2.10 -36.02 18.24
CA SER A 731 2.10 -37.30 17.54
C SER A 731 3.20 -38.20 18.11
N ALA A 732 3.22 -39.48 17.75
CA ALA A 732 4.29 -40.39 18.15
C ALA A 732 5.68 -39.81 17.83
N SER A 733 6.59 -39.90 18.80
CA SER A 733 7.99 -39.51 18.63
C SER A 733 8.76 -40.54 17.81
N MET A 734 9.73 -40.08 17.03
CA MET A 734 10.67 -40.92 16.30
C MET A 734 11.54 -41.74 17.29
N THR A 735 12.01 -42.91 16.86
CA THR A 735 12.90 -43.74 17.69
C THR A 735 14.28 -43.11 17.83
N THR A 736 14.74 -42.39 16.80
CA THR A 736 16.00 -41.64 16.80
C THR A 736 15.73 -40.14 16.65
N ALA A 737 16.55 -39.30 17.30
CA ALA A 737 16.49 -37.86 17.09
C ALA A 737 17.23 -37.46 15.80
N HIS A 738 16.63 -36.59 15.00
CA HIS A 738 17.09 -36.24 13.66
C HIS A 738 17.12 -34.70 13.50
N SER A 739 18.15 -34.13 12.86
CA SER A 739 18.25 -32.72 12.47
C SER A 739 18.92 -32.58 11.11
N GLU A 740 18.56 -31.58 10.31
CA GLU A 740 19.06 -31.44 8.92
C GLU A 740 18.77 -32.70 8.05
N HIS A 741 17.77 -33.48 8.46
CA HIS A 741 17.32 -34.67 7.75
C HIS A 741 16.41 -34.31 6.58
N THR A 742 16.23 -35.26 5.67
CA THR A 742 15.27 -35.18 4.58
C THR A 742 14.01 -35.93 4.98
N ALA A 743 12.84 -35.29 4.84
CA ALA A 743 11.54 -35.93 4.96
C ALA A 743 10.82 -35.89 3.61
N ILE A 744 10.16 -36.99 3.24
CA ILE A 744 9.40 -37.07 2.00
C ILE A 744 8.09 -37.83 2.17
N LEU A 745 7.00 -37.26 1.65
CA LEU A 745 5.71 -37.93 1.54
C LEU A 745 5.74 -38.98 0.43
N LEU A 746 5.44 -40.22 0.77
CA LEU A 746 5.30 -41.30 -0.19
C LEU A 746 3.90 -41.32 -0.79
N SER A 747 3.80 -41.83 -2.02
CA SER A 747 2.54 -42.15 -2.70
C SER A 747 1.61 -43.08 -1.91
N SER A 748 2.09 -43.80 -0.90
CA SER A 748 1.24 -44.55 0.05
C SER A 748 0.51 -43.64 1.05
N GLY A 749 0.98 -42.41 1.27
CA GLY A 749 0.54 -41.50 2.33
C GLY A 749 1.43 -41.52 3.57
N LYS A 750 2.41 -42.42 3.64
CA LYS A 750 3.40 -42.50 4.71
C LYS A 750 4.53 -41.48 4.52
N VAL A 751 5.18 -41.05 5.60
CA VAL A 751 6.32 -40.10 5.54
C VAL A 751 7.61 -40.84 5.85
N LEU A 752 8.59 -40.77 4.95
CA LEU A 752 9.92 -41.37 5.14
C LEU A 752 10.90 -40.29 5.59
N VAL A 753 11.65 -40.56 6.66
CA VAL A 753 12.72 -39.71 7.22
C VAL A 753 14.06 -40.43 7.14
N PHE A 754 15.08 -39.73 6.65
CA PHE A 754 16.47 -40.20 6.56
C PHE A 754 17.46 -39.02 6.45
N GLY A 755 18.76 -39.26 6.65
CA GLY A 755 19.82 -38.30 6.32
C GLY A 755 20.65 -37.76 7.50
N SER A 756 20.13 -37.76 8.73
CA SER A 756 20.80 -37.20 9.91
C SER A 756 21.41 -38.23 10.87
N GLY A 757 21.49 -39.50 10.49
CA GLY A 757 22.03 -40.57 11.33
C GLY A 757 22.10 -41.93 10.62
N ILE A 758 22.32 -43.00 11.39
CA ILE A 758 22.40 -44.36 10.83
C ILE A 758 20.99 -44.93 10.57
N SER A 759 19.92 -44.38 11.15
CA SER A 759 18.55 -44.90 11.05
C SER A 759 17.72 -44.17 10.00
N SER A 760 16.84 -44.92 9.33
CA SER A 760 15.75 -44.40 8.50
C SER A 760 14.44 -44.93 9.07
N GLU A 761 13.41 -44.08 9.08
CA GLU A 761 12.14 -44.39 9.73
C GLU A 761 10.97 -43.95 8.84
N ILE A 762 9.87 -44.72 8.87
CA ILE A 762 8.63 -44.39 8.18
C ILE A 762 7.53 -44.15 9.21
N TYR A 763 6.92 -42.97 9.13
CA TYR A 763 5.71 -42.61 9.85
C TYR A 763 4.46 -43.08 9.09
N ASP A 764 3.56 -43.77 9.79
CA ASP A 764 2.23 -44.14 9.29
C ASP A 764 1.16 -43.24 9.94
N PRO A 765 0.57 -42.29 9.18
CA PRO A 765 -0.45 -41.38 9.71
C PRO A 765 -1.73 -42.07 10.18
N LEU A 766 -2.03 -43.29 9.72
CA LEU A 766 -3.26 -43.98 10.10
C LEU A 766 -3.17 -44.61 11.49
N THR A 767 -1.97 -45.05 11.88
CA THR A 767 -1.74 -45.69 13.17
C THR A 767 -1.06 -44.78 14.18
N ASP A 768 -0.59 -43.60 13.74
CA ASP A 768 0.25 -42.68 14.51
C ASP A 768 1.47 -43.41 15.12
N GLN A 769 2.27 -44.06 14.28
CA GLN A 769 3.44 -44.84 14.71
C GLN A 769 4.62 -44.63 13.76
N TRP A 770 5.82 -44.59 14.33
CA TRP A 770 7.08 -44.65 13.60
C TRP A 770 7.59 -46.10 13.54
N ASN A 771 7.87 -46.58 12.33
CA ASN A 771 8.43 -47.90 12.10
C ASN A 771 9.85 -47.77 11.54
N PRO A 772 10.85 -48.48 12.09
CA PRO A 772 12.17 -48.52 11.52
C PRO A 772 12.14 -49.24 10.17
N VAL A 773 12.89 -48.72 9.20
CA VAL A 773 13.05 -49.29 7.86
C VAL A 773 14.53 -49.50 7.54
N ALA A 774 14.81 -50.17 6.42
CA ALA A 774 16.17 -50.30 5.95
C ALA A 774 16.83 -48.93 5.86
N SER A 775 18.00 -48.81 6.47
CA SER A 775 18.80 -47.60 6.42
C SER A 775 19.63 -47.52 5.14
N MET A 776 19.91 -46.29 4.72
CA MET A 776 20.86 -46.02 3.64
C MET A 776 22.25 -46.59 4.00
N LYS A 777 22.85 -47.38 3.10
CA LYS A 777 24.21 -47.96 3.27
C LYS A 777 25.29 -46.84 3.21
N PRO A 778 26.47 -47.04 3.84
CA PRO A 778 27.04 -46.14 4.88
C PRO A 778 27.51 -44.75 4.43
N PRO A 779 27.51 -43.73 5.34
CA PRO A 779 26.53 -43.32 6.34
C PRO A 779 25.74 -42.09 5.85
N ALA A 780 24.85 -41.60 6.73
CA ALA A 780 24.00 -40.43 6.57
C ALA A 780 24.67 -39.24 5.89
N ARG A 781 23.88 -38.54 5.07
CA ARG A 781 24.26 -37.33 4.37
C ARG A 781 23.27 -36.25 4.75
N TYR A 782 23.77 -35.19 5.37
CA TYR A 782 22.99 -33.98 5.62
C TYR A 782 22.92 -33.15 4.34
N TYR A 783 21.93 -32.27 4.22
CA TYR A 783 21.67 -31.48 3.01
C TYR A 783 21.49 -32.33 1.74
N SER A 784 21.07 -33.60 1.91
CA SER A 784 20.70 -34.46 0.79
C SER A 784 19.32 -34.08 0.28
N ILE A 785 19.12 -34.19 -1.03
CA ILE A 785 17.88 -33.78 -1.66
C ILE A 785 17.22 -34.98 -2.31
N ALA A 786 15.92 -35.14 -2.06
CA ALA A 786 15.14 -36.26 -2.55
C ALA A 786 13.88 -35.85 -3.30
N ALA A 787 13.45 -36.72 -4.22
CA ALA A 787 12.11 -36.67 -4.80
C ALA A 787 11.56 -38.06 -5.07
N GLN A 788 10.24 -38.17 -5.02
CA GLN A 788 9.53 -39.37 -5.38
C GLN A 788 9.39 -39.45 -6.91
N LEU A 789 9.84 -40.56 -7.49
CA LEU A 789 9.67 -40.86 -8.92
C LEU A 789 8.24 -41.30 -9.21
N LYS A 790 7.81 -41.22 -10.48
CA LYS A 790 6.50 -41.75 -10.92
C LYS A 790 6.30 -43.23 -10.61
N SER A 791 7.37 -43.99 -10.44
CA SER A 791 7.34 -45.41 -10.04
C SER A 791 7.04 -45.63 -8.56
N GLY A 792 7.01 -44.58 -7.75
CA GLY A 792 6.84 -44.65 -6.29
C GLY A 792 8.16 -44.80 -5.52
N LYS A 793 9.28 -45.08 -6.20
CA LYS A 793 10.62 -45.11 -5.59
C LYS A 793 11.11 -43.70 -5.24
N VAL A 794 11.92 -43.56 -4.21
CA VAL A 794 12.51 -42.27 -3.79
C VAL A 794 13.94 -42.20 -4.29
N LEU A 795 14.24 -41.17 -5.10
CA LEU A 795 15.60 -40.87 -5.53
C LEU A 795 16.23 -39.85 -4.57
N VAL A 796 17.44 -40.15 -4.10
CA VAL A 796 18.25 -39.29 -3.23
C VAL A 796 19.53 -38.90 -3.95
N THR A 797 19.88 -37.62 -3.88
CA THR A 797 21.01 -37.05 -4.61
C THR A 797 21.86 -36.15 -3.72
N GLY A 798 23.19 -36.23 -3.92
CA GLY A 798 24.15 -35.31 -3.32
C GLY A 798 24.23 -35.38 -1.79
N GLY A 799 24.49 -34.22 -1.19
CA GLY A 799 24.62 -34.03 0.26
C GLY A 799 26.07 -34.07 0.75
N VAL A 800 26.24 -33.78 2.04
CA VAL A 800 27.54 -33.72 2.72
C VAL A 800 27.67 -34.90 3.67
N ARG A 801 28.81 -35.57 3.61
CA ARG A 801 29.19 -36.66 4.52
C ARG A 801 30.54 -36.35 5.13
N SER A 802 30.61 -36.13 6.44
CA SER A 802 31.88 -35.88 7.15
C SER A 802 32.73 -34.79 6.46
N ALA A 803 32.08 -33.67 6.09
CA ALA A 803 32.65 -32.56 5.32
C ALA A 803 33.09 -32.87 3.86
N ILE A 804 32.68 -34.02 3.31
CA ILE A 804 32.93 -34.40 1.91
C ILE A 804 31.61 -34.38 1.14
N TYR A 805 31.55 -33.53 0.12
CA TYR A 805 30.44 -33.43 -0.82
C TYR A 805 30.33 -34.68 -1.68
N GLN A 806 29.12 -35.22 -1.82
CA GLN A 806 28.89 -36.48 -2.51
C GLN A 806 28.29 -36.28 -3.91
N ALA A 807 28.72 -37.10 -4.87
CA ALA A 807 28.07 -37.23 -6.18
C ALA A 807 27.16 -38.48 -6.25
N ASN A 808 27.33 -39.40 -5.30
CA ASN A 808 26.61 -40.67 -5.27
C ASN A 808 25.11 -40.43 -5.12
N CYS A 809 24.32 -41.22 -5.85
CA CYS A 809 22.87 -41.19 -5.79
C CYS A 809 22.36 -42.56 -5.36
N ASP A 810 21.30 -42.57 -4.56
CA ASP A 810 20.71 -43.79 -4.03
C ASP A 810 19.21 -43.77 -4.31
N ILE A 811 18.63 -44.95 -4.53
CA ILE A 811 17.19 -45.12 -4.71
C ILE A 811 16.65 -46.03 -3.62
N TYR A 812 15.64 -45.55 -2.89
CA TYR A 812 14.88 -46.35 -1.96
C TYR A 812 13.62 -46.90 -2.62
N ASN A 813 13.37 -48.19 -2.43
CA ASN A 813 12.15 -48.85 -2.88
C ASN A 813 11.23 -49.17 -1.67
N PRO A 814 10.12 -48.42 -1.49
CA PRO A 814 9.22 -48.61 -0.35
C PRO A 814 8.51 -49.97 -0.31
N SER A 815 8.38 -50.67 -1.44
CA SER A 815 7.68 -51.97 -1.48
C SER A 815 8.54 -53.14 -1.02
N THR A 816 9.86 -53.03 -1.17
CA THR A 816 10.81 -54.08 -0.79
C THR A 816 11.62 -53.73 0.45
N ASP A 817 11.49 -52.49 0.94
CA ASP A 817 12.31 -51.93 2.02
C ASP A 817 13.82 -52.14 1.76
N GLN A 818 14.28 -51.67 0.60
CA GLN A 818 15.68 -51.80 0.19
C GLN A 818 16.20 -50.50 -0.43
N TRP A 819 17.48 -50.24 -0.18
CA TRP A 819 18.25 -49.16 -0.80
C TRP A 819 19.21 -49.74 -1.85
N ASP A 820 19.13 -49.18 -3.06
CA ASP A 820 20.01 -49.51 -4.17
C ASP A 820 20.85 -48.28 -4.54
N THR A 821 22.17 -48.43 -4.59
CA THR A 821 23.06 -47.38 -5.10
C THR A 821 23.04 -47.40 -6.62
N ILE A 822 22.83 -46.23 -7.23
CA ILE A 822 22.72 -46.06 -8.68
C ILE A 822 23.91 -45.28 -9.24
N ALA A 823 23.88 -45.00 -10.56
CA ALA A 823 24.86 -44.14 -11.20
C ALA A 823 24.97 -42.78 -10.47
N SER A 824 26.20 -42.31 -10.28
CA SER A 824 26.50 -41.03 -9.62
C SER A 824 26.37 -39.86 -10.59
N MET A 825 26.12 -38.67 -10.07
CA MET A 825 26.21 -37.41 -10.82
C MET A 825 27.66 -37.15 -11.24
N THR A 826 27.87 -36.28 -12.23
CA THR A 826 29.21 -35.92 -12.70
C THR A 826 29.93 -34.98 -11.74
N ALA A 827 29.20 -34.11 -11.04
CA ALA A 827 29.75 -33.22 -10.01
C ALA A 827 29.16 -33.55 -8.62
N PRO A 828 29.99 -33.60 -7.56
CA PRO A 828 29.49 -33.64 -6.19
C PRO A 828 28.81 -32.30 -5.86
N ARG A 829 27.72 -32.34 -5.09
CA ARG A 829 26.96 -31.12 -4.74
C ARG A 829 26.14 -31.30 -3.46
N ALA A 830 25.99 -30.22 -2.71
CA ALA A 830 24.98 -30.05 -1.65
C ALA A 830 24.29 -28.70 -1.80
N ALA A 831 23.23 -28.46 -1.02
CA ALA A 831 22.39 -27.25 -1.11
C ALA A 831 21.87 -26.97 -2.55
N HIS A 832 21.75 -28.02 -3.37
CA HIS A 832 21.20 -27.97 -4.71
C HIS A 832 19.68 -28.16 -4.69
N THR A 833 19.03 -28.02 -5.84
CA THR A 833 17.61 -28.35 -5.96
C THR A 833 17.39 -29.49 -6.94
N LEU A 834 16.29 -30.22 -6.74
CA LEU A 834 15.89 -31.35 -7.55
C LEU A 834 14.40 -31.24 -7.89
N ILE A 835 14.04 -31.40 -9.16
CA ILE A 835 12.64 -31.32 -9.60
C ILE A 835 12.28 -32.40 -10.61
N LEU A 836 11.11 -33.01 -10.43
CA LEU A 836 10.55 -33.99 -11.36
C LEU A 836 9.87 -33.25 -12.52
N LEU A 837 10.34 -33.46 -13.74
CA LEU A 837 9.77 -32.87 -14.95
C LEU A 837 8.50 -33.63 -15.39
N ASN A 838 7.65 -32.96 -16.17
CA ASN A 838 6.44 -33.59 -16.76
C ASN A 838 6.76 -34.85 -17.58
N SER A 839 7.94 -34.91 -18.21
CA SER A 839 8.45 -36.07 -18.95
C SER A 839 8.70 -37.30 -18.07
N GLY A 840 8.81 -37.14 -16.75
CA GLY A 840 9.22 -38.19 -15.80
C GLY A 840 10.73 -38.25 -15.56
N LYS A 841 11.53 -37.42 -16.26
CA LYS A 841 12.94 -37.21 -15.92
C LYS A 841 13.08 -36.29 -14.72
N VAL A 842 14.19 -36.42 -14.00
CA VAL A 842 14.51 -35.56 -12.85
C VAL A 842 15.59 -34.58 -13.28
N LEU A 843 15.41 -33.29 -12.99
CA LEU A 843 16.40 -32.25 -13.22
C LEU A 843 17.02 -31.84 -11.88
N VAL A 844 18.35 -31.83 -11.82
CA VAL A 844 19.15 -31.33 -10.71
C VAL A 844 19.85 -30.05 -11.14
N THR A 845 19.81 -29.01 -10.31
CA THR A 845 20.38 -27.70 -10.65
C THR A 845 21.18 -27.11 -9.48
N GLY A 846 22.33 -26.52 -9.80
CA GLY A 846 23.14 -25.72 -8.88
C GLY A 846 23.66 -26.51 -7.67
N GLY A 847 23.83 -25.80 -6.57
CA GLY A 847 24.45 -26.29 -5.34
C GLY A 847 25.89 -25.84 -5.20
N GLU A 848 26.57 -26.37 -4.20
CA GLU A 848 27.94 -26.00 -3.85
C GLU A 848 28.83 -27.20 -3.55
N THR A 849 30.12 -26.92 -3.57
CA THR A 849 31.23 -27.79 -3.17
C THR A 849 32.15 -27.00 -2.24
N ASN A 850 33.20 -27.62 -1.69
CA ASN A 850 34.18 -26.93 -0.83
C ASN A 850 34.79 -25.67 -1.48
N ASP A 851 34.98 -25.66 -2.80
CA ASP A 851 35.75 -24.63 -3.49
C ASP A 851 34.90 -23.72 -4.38
N GLN A 852 33.69 -24.15 -4.77
CA GLN A 852 32.89 -23.49 -5.80
C GLN A 852 31.37 -23.66 -5.63
N VAL A 853 30.64 -22.61 -5.95
CA VAL A 853 29.20 -22.65 -6.25
C VAL A 853 29.01 -23.08 -7.71
N LEU A 854 28.07 -23.99 -7.96
CA LEU A 854 27.87 -24.64 -9.25
C LEU A 854 26.77 -23.96 -10.07
N ALA A 855 27.02 -23.76 -11.36
CA ALA A 855 25.98 -23.49 -12.35
C ALA A 855 25.51 -24.77 -13.08
N SER A 856 26.21 -25.89 -12.88
CA SER A 856 26.00 -27.13 -13.62
C SER A 856 24.64 -27.75 -13.32
N CYS A 857 24.02 -28.29 -14.36
CA CYS A 857 22.71 -28.92 -14.30
C CYS A 857 22.77 -30.30 -14.96
N GLU A 858 22.07 -31.27 -14.36
CA GLU A 858 22.09 -32.66 -14.82
C GLU A 858 20.68 -33.23 -14.81
N THR A 859 20.34 -34.06 -15.79
CA THR A 859 19.07 -34.78 -15.83
C THR A 859 19.26 -36.29 -15.66
N TYR A 860 18.50 -36.87 -14.74
CA TYR A 860 18.39 -38.31 -14.56
C TYR A 860 17.17 -38.85 -15.30
N ASP A 861 17.38 -39.92 -16.05
CA ASP A 861 16.31 -40.65 -16.73
C ASP A 861 16.04 -41.99 -16.01
N PRO A 862 14.92 -42.10 -15.25
CA PRO A 862 14.60 -43.31 -14.51
C PRO A 862 14.41 -44.56 -15.37
N SER A 863 14.10 -44.40 -16.67
CA SER A 863 13.90 -45.55 -17.57
C SER A 863 15.21 -46.20 -17.98
N THR A 864 16.30 -45.43 -18.03
CA THR A 864 17.63 -45.91 -18.44
C THR A 864 18.61 -46.02 -17.27
N GLY A 865 18.30 -45.39 -16.13
CA GLY A 865 19.18 -45.35 -14.97
C GLY A 865 20.44 -44.49 -15.18
N LYS A 866 20.42 -43.58 -16.16
CA LYS A 866 21.59 -42.77 -16.53
C LYS A 866 21.41 -41.29 -16.23
N TRP A 867 22.51 -40.66 -15.82
CA TRP A 867 22.65 -39.21 -15.73
C TRP A 867 23.15 -38.64 -17.06
N THR A 868 22.64 -37.46 -17.42
CA THR A 868 22.99 -36.74 -18.64
C THR A 868 23.22 -35.26 -18.31
N ASN A 869 24.36 -34.73 -18.72
CA ASN A 869 24.64 -33.29 -18.58
C ASN A 869 23.70 -32.48 -19.48
N VAL A 870 23.10 -31.44 -18.92
CA VAL A 870 22.32 -30.45 -19.66
C VAL A 870 23.00 -29.08 -19.58
N PRO A 871 22.64 -28.11 -20.43
CA PRO A 871 23.21 -26.78 -20.35
C PRO A 871 23.09 -26.18 -18.93
N SER A 872 24.17 -25.53 -18.51
CA SER A 872 24.29 -24.92 -17.19
C SER A 872 23.44 -23.64 -17.09
N MET A 873 23.08 -23.25 -15.87
CA MET A 873 22.50 -21.94 -15.58
C MET A 873 23.45 -20.82 -16.01
N ILE A 874 22.90 -19.64 -16.25
CA ILE A 874 23.66 -18.43 -16.60
C ILE A 874 24.47 -17.95 -15.41
N GLN A 875 23.92 -18.08 -14.19
CA GLN A 875 24.59 -17.74 -12.95
C GLN A 875 24.62 -18.93 -11.98
N GLU A 876 25.78 -19.18 -11.38
CA GLU A 876 25.96 -20.17 -10.33
C GLU A 876 25.15 -19.80 -9.08
N ARG A 877 24.50 -20.81 -8.47
CA ARG A 877 23.66 -20.62 -7.28
C ARG A 877 23.59 -21.87 -6.41
N SER A 878 23.71 -21.70 -5.10
CA SER A 878 23.32 -22.67 -4.05
C SER A 878 22.15 -22.11 -3.24
N SER A 879 21.47 -22.93 -2.44
CA SER A 879 20.37 -22.50 -1.54
C SER A 879 19.26 -21.72 -2.25
N HIS A 880 19.08 -21.97 -3.56
CA HIS A 880 18.04 -21.38 -4.39
C HIS A 880 16.79 -22.27 -4.41
N THR A 881 15.71 -21.79 -5.01
CA THR A 881 14.51 -22.59 -5.23
C THR A 881 14.30 -22.86 -6.72
N THR A 882 13.79 -24.05 -7.05
CA THR A 882 13.29 -24.36 -8.40
C THR A 882 11.82 -24.71 -8.36
N THR A 883 11.02 -24.04 -9.19
CA THR A 883 9.58 -24.26 -9.29
C THR A 883 9.21 -24.72 -10.71
N LEU A 884 8.51 -25.85 -10.81
CA LEU A 884 7.97 -26.34 -12.08
C LEU A 884 6.70 -25.54 -12.39
N LEU A 885 6.71 -24.78 -13.47
CA LEU A 885 5.56 -23.97 -13.89
C LEU A 885 4.51 -24.82 -14.59
N LYS A 886 3.25 -24.35 -14.64
CA LYS A 886 2.15 -25.01 -15.38
C LYS A 886 2.47 -25.20 -16.88
N SER A 887 3.37 -24.38 -17.43
CA SER A 887 3.87 -24.49 -18.80
C SER A 887 4.82 -25.67 -19.02
N GLY A 888 5.31 -26.32 -17.97
CA GLY A 888 6.34 -27.35 -18.01
C GLY A 888 7.77 -26.81 -17.98
N LYS A 889 7.97 -25.48 -17.93
CA LYS A 889 9.28 -24.84 -17.74
C LYS A 889 9.66 -24.82 -16.25
N VAL A 890 10.95 -24.78 -15.94
CA VAL A 890 11.45 -24.73 -14.56
C VAL A 890 12.00 -23.35 -14.28
N LEU A 891 11.49 -22.68 -13.24
CA LEU A 891 11.98 -21.38 -12.78
C LEU A 891 12.95 -21.59 -11.61
N ALA A 892 14.22 -21.23 -11.79
CA ALA A 892 15.20 -21.10 -10.70
C ALA A 892 15.21 -19.65 -10.19
N THR A 893 15.07 -19.46 -8.88
CA THR A 893 14.92 -18.11 -8.28
C THR A 893 15.91 -17.91 -7.14
N ALA A 894 16.62 -16.77 -7.15
CA ALA A 894 17.51 -16.30 -6.09
C ALA A 894 18.56 -17.35 -5.63
N GLY A 895 19.06 -17.28 -4.39
CA GLY A 895 20.08 -18.19 -3.84
C GLY A 895 21.40 -17.48 -3.51
N GLU A 896 22.42 -18.24 -3.14
CA GLU A 896 23.77 -17.77 -2.88
C GLU A 896 24.66 -17.97 -4.11
N GLY A 897 25.24 -16.88 -4.61
CA GLY A 897 26.32 -16.96 -5.59
C GLY A 897 27.69 -16.99 -4.89
N LEU A 898 28.78 -16.94 -5.65
CA LEU A 898 30.15 -17.05 -5.11
C LEU A 898 30.50 -16.00 -4.04
N THR A 899 29.91 -14.80 -4.09
CA THR A 899 30.29 -13.67 -3.23
C THR A 899 29.13 -12.98 -2.52
N HIS A 900 27.88 -13.21 -2.96
CA HIS A 900 26.70 -12.53 -2.42
C HIS A 900 25.42 -13.29 -2.75
N ALA A 901 24.36 -13.02 -1.99
CA ALA A 901 23.01 -13.48 -2.30
C ALA A 901 22.51 -12.87 -3.62
N LEU A 902 21.81 -13.67 -4.41
CA LEU A 902 21.33 -13.32 -5.74
C LEU A 902 19.89 -12.84 -5.68
N ASN A 903 19.56 -11.88 -6.53
CA ASN A 903 18.18 -11.50 -6.85
C ASN A 903 17.77 -11.94 -8.26
N SER A 904 18.65 -12.63 -9.00
CA SER A 904 18.39 -13.08 -10.35
C SER A 904 17.51 -14.33 -10.37
N SER A 905 16.66 -14.44 -11.39
CA SER A 905 15.88 -15.64 -11.66
C SER A 905 16.06 -16.05 -13.12
N GLU A 906 15.98 -17.35 -13.38
CA GLU A 906 16.22 -17.95 -14.69
C GLU A 906 15.19 -19.04 -14.98
N ILE A 907 14.82 -19.19 -16.25
CA ILE A 907 13.84 -20.17 -16.69
C ILE A 907 14.52 -21.17 -17.63
N TYR A 908 14.49 -22.44 -17.23
CA TYR A 908 14.86 -23.57 -18.06
C TYR A 908 13.66 -24.04 -18.88
N ASP A 909 13.86 -24.17 -20.19
CA ASP A 909 12.88 -24.75 -21.11
C ASP A 909 13.31 -26.16 -21.52
N PRO A 910 12.67 -27.22 -20.98
CA PRO A 910 13.04 -28.61 -21.29
C PRO A 910 12.89 -29.00 -22.76
N SER A 911 12.08 -28.28 -23.55
CA SER A 911 11.89 -28.58 -24.97
C SER A 911 13.06 -28.13 -25.83
N THR A 912 13.73 -27.05 -25.42
CA THR A 912 14.89 -26.49 -26.14
C THR A 912 16.21 -26.82 -25.45
N GLY A 913 16.18 -27.24 -24.19
CA GLY A 913 17.35 -27.47 -23.35
C GLY A 913 18.09 -26.18 -22.97
N LYS A 914 17.47 -25.00 -23.06
CA LYS A 914 18.12 -23.71 -22.81
C LYS A 914 17.63 -23.04 -21.52
N TRP A 915 18.56 -22.36 -20.85
CA TRP A 915 18.29 -21.40 -19.79
C TRP A 915 18.15 -19.99 -20.37
N ASN A 916 17.15 -19.24 -19.89
CA ASN A 916 16.93 -17.84 -20.25
C ASN A 916 16.78 -17.01 -18.97
N SER A 917 17.31 -15.79 -18.97
CA SER A 917 17.09 -14.85 -17.86
C SER A 917 15.60 -14.48 -17.74
N SER A 918 15.13 -14.37 -16.50
CA SER A 918 13.78 -13.96 -16.14
C SER A 918 13.80 -12.67 -15.31
N ALA A 919 12.63 -12.20 -14.89
CA ALA A 919 12.50 -11.06 -13.99
C ALA A 919 13.27 -11.29 -12.69
N ARG A 920 13.92 -10.22 -12.19
CA ARG A 920 14.71 -10.24 -10.96
C ARG A 920 13.81 -9.93 -9.76
N LEU A 921 14.13 -10.49 -8.60
CA LEU A 921 13.54 -10.09 -7.33
C LEU A 921 13.99 -8.67 -6.96
N SER A 922 13.15 -7.95 -6.20
CA SER A 922 13.48 -6.61 -5.69
C SER A 922 14.64 -6.61 -4.69
N LEU A 923 14.78 -7.71 -3.93
CA LEU A 923 15.84 -7.94 -2.96
C LEU A 923 16.50 -9.28 -3.24
N SER A 924 17.82 -9.35 -3.04
CA SER A 924 18.55 -10.61 -2.99
C SER A 924 18.11 -11.43 -1.78
N ARG A 925 18.01 -12.75 -1.93
CA ARG A 925 17.69 -13.65 -0.82
C ARG A 925 18.19 -15.06 -1.08
N ALA A 926 18.53 -15.78 -0.03
CA ALA A 926 18.84 -17.21 -0.07
C ALA A 926 18.00 -17.99 0.96
N SER A 927 17.92 -19.32 0.82
CA SER A 927 17.19 -20.19 1.76
C SER A 927 15.70 -19.81 1.94
N HIS A 928 15.11 -19.27 0.88
CA HIS A 928 13.70 -18.85 0.82
C HIS A 928 12.82 -19.99 0.29
N THR A 929 11.50 -19.81 0.36
CA THR A 929 10.52 -20.71 -0.25
C THR A 929 9.95 -20.11 -1.53
N ALA A 930 9.62 -20.98 -2.50
CA ALA A 930 8.93 -20.58 -3.72
C ALA A 930 7.77 -21.53 -4.03
N THR A 931 6.55 -20.99 -4.03
CA THR A 931 5.32 -21.76 -4.21
C THR A 931 4.61 -21.33 -5.49
N LEU A 932 4.33 -22.30 -6.37
CA LEU A 932 3.45 -22.07 -7.52
C LEU A 932 2.01 -21.95 -7.04
N LEU A 933 1.35 -20.86 -7.41
CA LEU A 933 -0.04 -20.61 -7.06
C LEU A 933 -1.00 -21.19 -8.11
N ASN A 934 -2.24 -21.42 -7.72
CA ASN A 934 -3.32 -21.82 -8.63
C ASN A 934 -3.54 -20.85 -9.80
N SER A 935 -3.23 -19.57 -9.60
CA SER A 935 -3.25 -18.55 -10.66
C SER A 935 -2.17 -18.75 -11.74
N GLY A 936 -1.15 -19.57 -11.48
CA GLY A 936 0.03 -19.75 -12.32
C GLY A 936 1.19 -18.79 -12.00
N LYS A 937 1.03 -17.88 -11.02
CA LYS A 937 2.11 -17.05 -10.48
C LYS A 937 2.96 -17.82 -9.48
N VAL A 938 4.20 -17.40 -9.25
CA VAL A 938 5.07 -17.97 -8.21
C VAL A 938 5.21 -16.95 -7.08
N LEU A 939 4.88 -17.36 -5.86
CA LEU A 939 5.14 -16.60 -4.65
C LEU A 939 6.52 -16.96 -4.12
N VAL A 940 7.32 -15.96 -3.80
CA VAL A 940 8.61 -16.14 -3.12
C VAL A 940 8.51 -15.52 -1.72
N ALA A 941 8.78 -16.29 -0.68
CA ALA A 941 8.61 -15.89 0.71
C ALA A 941 9.77 -16.34 1.61
N GLY A 942 10.14 -15.49 2.57
CA GLY A 942 11.22 -15.76 3.53
C GLY A 942 12.64 -15.66 2.94
N GLY A 943 13.61 -16.26 3.63
CA GLY A 943 15.03 -16.25 3.27
C GLY A 943 15.88 -15.19 3.98
N GLN A 944 17.21 -15.36 3.89
CA GLN A 944 18.25 -14.47 4.43
C GLN A 944 18.72 -13.44 3.39
#